data_AF-A0A8M6YW55-F1
#
_entry.id   AF-A0A8M6YW55-F1
#
_cell.length_a   1.000
_cell.length_b   1.000
_cell.length_c   1.000
_cell.angle_alpha   90.00
_cell.angle_beta   90.00
_cell.angle_gamma   90.00
#
_symmetry.space_group_name_H-M   'P 1'
#
loop_
_entity.id
_entity.type
_entity.pdbx_description
1 polymer ?
#
loop_
_entity_poly.entity_id
_entity_poly.type
_entity_poly.pdbx_seq_one_letter_code
_entity_poly.pdbx_strand_id
1 'polypeptide(L)'
;MEPSPDLKLWDVEKEENKQNEKEQQQKFWDTCREVPIIQDDQIPRNRTHCLKWFACTVVGMIVFILALLSKTSFLLLITFGNNQTVIIHSDQKPTALLAIGFVLVGPSFLLLLKGTWKFIFKNSTMPSKKTCLWVLCVEILVALGAAVLTIVAMPHFDIVTNVMILNSVSILSAIFQVIADCRAKERKRFILLPLLSIVFIVLGYVLFVVNYLAFESSLLIPILLAIFGTICVSVNWWENYSALFTILSLNEIPKDIAKSSNAVNIISSLTRILITSAVIGVYVALIGDGWKSVKIVFETVVIALVVIQTLSSALCRWFVVVACKMHALRRSFVMPMYLASIVVLAVFLSPLVITFPVSNNTISYLVGNPVPLSSTEWVELLLIDTIETLLTRDIVVNMKIVGLVCLGCSALCWWLGLVLSTVYIWFLKIHRIERTKDLFVQRMYEGAFLEQSLMLNTRFEIRKKIKEKKHEKETIRVFLCATMWHETYDEMMKIIISMFRMDKYRPKTEQKSDVEFEFHIYVDDAFKDVKEERHTNEYVEILVDVIKEVYLNFSEEDSSVFKNQQPLPSQKIISTPFGGRLEYTLPKGNVMIVNLKDKKLIRHKKRWSQIMYLYYILGWRLHKKYYEKFEAGEDLDCLKVAGEQTESLKEKLKRERENTYILALDGDTDFQPSAVMLLIDRLKLYPDVGAACGRIHPTGTGPMVWYQKFEYAVGHWLQKTAEHVLGCVLCSPGCFSLFRGAALMDDNVMKRYTTRASEASHYVQYDQGEDRWLCTLLLQQGWRVEYNAASDAYTNAPQDFKEFYNQRRRWGPSTMANTIDLLGSGQLTAERNSSISKLYILYQVLSMGASILGPATVCLMISGGFVFVFKMSENDALILAIVPPAIYLILCFKLKSDTQLTIAAIMSIMYAFLMTGSILSIIGDLVLQDTFLTPSGLFLIGMVVLYLITAGLHPKEFSLIIYGLLYFICIPSGYLLLAIYSIVNMNNVSWGTRESGGQAKTSAVNSLKKKFLNATCCKCPCLEYEDETRREVTQVEDKPEGENISEILSENTQIIPQNRKPWIHSLQPKFGFSLRSESACELSEEELIFWKEMQKKYLHPLEEKPEQLAIIANDLRELRNKVTFVYFFCNALWLVATFFLQAIGGAVTIKIPKIYPNGTRSPTETLSLDPIALMFLLGFAALLIIQFIAMLYHRIYTFIHFVAYADTEIKAHRKQSQQVVKFMDHHETFEGDTPISTKRKSFISDGFFT
;
A
#
# COMPACT_ATOMS: atom_id res chain seq x y z
N MET A 1 65.22 10.73 28.58
CA MET A 1 63.79 10.41 28.71
C MET A 1 63.03 11.51 27.98
N GLU A 2 62.92 11.41 26.66
CA GLU A 2 62.03 12.28 25.91
C GLU A 2 60.60 11.71 26.03
N PRO A 3 59.61 12.54 26.38
CA PRO A 3 58.25 12.06 26.54
C PRO A 3 57.65 11.74 25.17
N SER A 4 57.18 10.50 25.02
CA SER A 4 56.53 9.98 23.81
C SER A 4 55.32 10.83 23.41
N PRO A 5 55.09 11.06 22.10
CA PRO A 5 54.04 11.96 21.60
C PRO A 5 52.60 11.43 21.79
N ASP A 6 52.42 10.22 22.34
CA ASP A 6 51.10 9.58 22.47
C ASP A 6 50.15 10.27 23.46
N LEU A 7 50.64 11.13 24.36
CA LEU A 7 49.75 11.86 25.27
C LEU A 7 48.96 12.98 24.59
N LYS A 8 49.40 13.52 23.44
CA LYS A 8 48.65 14.58 22.74
C LYS A 8 47.43 14.06 21.99
N LEU A 9 47.42 12.80 21.56
CA LEU A 9 46.29 12.25 20.78
C LEU A 9 45.04 12.08 21.65
N TRP A 10 45.21 11.67 22.91
CA TRP A 10 44.11 11.43 23.84
C TRP A 10 43.40 12.70 24.30
N ASP A 11 44.11 13.84 24.37
CA ASP A 11 43.50 15.11 24.74
C ASP A 11 42.71 15.72 23.58
N VAL A 12 43.19 15.58 22.33
CA VAL A 12 42.46 16.00 21.13
C VAL A 12 41.16 15.21 20.96
N GLU A 13 41.19 13.90 21.18
CA GLU A 13 39.99 13.05 21.03
C GLU A 13 38.92 13.33 22.12
N LYS A 14 39.33 13.79 23.30
CA LYS A 14 38.40 14.26 24.35
C LYS A 14 37.83 15.64 24.07
N GLU A 15 38.62 16.57 23.53
CA GLU A 15 38.11 17.88 23.12
C GLU A 15 37.17 17.75 21.91
N GLU A 16 37.50 16.91 20.92
CA GLU A 16 36.60 16.63 19.77
C GLU A 16 35.28 16.00 20.22
N ASN A 17 35.31 15.03 21.14
CA ASN A 17 34.07 14.45 21.66
C ASN A 17 33.25 15.44 22.48
N LYS A 18 33.87 16.33 23.27
CA LYS A 18 33.14 17.40 23.98
C LYS A 18 32.61 18.47 23.05
N GLN A 19 33.33 18.81 21.98
CA GLN A 19 32.88 19.75 20.97
C GLN A 19 31.70 19.14 20.19
N ASN A 20 31.78 17.86 19.82
CA ASN A 20 30.68 17.12 19.19
C ASN A 20 29.46 16.98 20.11
N GLU A 21 29.65 16.74 21.42
CA GLU A 21 28.56 16.71 22.40
C GLU A 21 27.95 18.10 22.62
N LYS A 22 28.76 19.17 22.66
CA LYS A 22 28.25 20.55 22.76
C LYS A 22 27.55 21.00 21.48
N GLU A 23 28.04 20.62 20.31
CA GLU A 23 27.38 20.87 19.03
C GLU A 23 26.11 20.04 18.89
N GLN A 24 26.09 18.80 19.39
CA GLN A 24 24.86 18.01 19.50
C GLN A 24 23.87 18.68 20.47
N GLN A 25 24.30 19.07 21.67
CA GLN A 25 23.43 19.73 22.66
C GLN A 25 22.92 21.10 22.20
N GLN A 26 23.73 21.91 21.50
CA GLN A 26 23.27 23.16 20.89
C GLN A 26 22.30 22.91 19.73
N LYS A 27 22.40 21.79 19.01
CA LYS A 27 21.42 21.38 17.98
C LYS A 27 20.10 20.88 18.56
N PHE A 28 20.05 20.42 19.81
CA PHE A 28 18.84 19.83 20.40
C PHE A 28 17.81 20.84 20.94
N TRP A 29 18.20 22.07 21.30
CA TRP A 29 17.28 22.97 22.02
C TRP A 29 16.39 23.84 21.12
N ASP A 30 16.79 24.11 19.88
CA ASP A 30 15.99 24.91 18.94
C ASP A 30 14.98 24.04 18.18
N THR A 31 13.96 23.58 18.88
CA THR A 31 12.81 22.83 18.33
C THR A 31 12.01 23.62 17.26
N CYS A 32 12.31 24.91 17.06
CA CYS A 32 11.62 25.80 16.12
C CYS A 32 12.28 25.89 14.74
N ARG A 33 13.47 25.28 14.52
CA ARG A 33 14.07 25.14 13.19
C ARG A 33 13.49 23.93 12.45
N GLU A 34 12.52 24.14 11.57
CA GLU A 34 12.03 23.15 10.60
C GLU A 34 12.96 22.98 9.37
N VAL A 35 14.29 23.10 9.54
CA VAL A 35 15.17 22.42 8.58
C VAL A 35 14.96 20.94 8.86
N PRO A 36 14.52 20.11 7.90
CA PRO A 36 14.35 18.68 8.17
C PRO A 36 15.66 18.19 8.75
N ILE A 37 15.60 17.70 9.98
CA ILE A 37 16.73 17.07 10.64
C ILE A 37 17.15 15.96 9.68
N ILE A 38 18.31 16.13 9.05
CA ILE A 38 18.95 15.17 8.15
C ILE A 38 19.48 14.03 9.04
N GLN A 39 18.59 13.36 9.75
CA GLN A 39 18.86 12.03 10.24
C GLN A 39 18.53 11.13 9.07
N ASP A 40 19.54 10.42 8.58
CA ASP A 40 19.33 9.12 7.98
C ASP A 40 18.51 8.33 9.01
N ASP A 41 17.19 8.39 8.86
CA ASP A 41 16.21 7.80 9.77
C ASP A 41 16.18 6.28 9.54
N GLN A 42 17.38 5.68 9.46
CA GLN A 42 17.60 4.27 9.64
C GLN A 42 17.29 3.98 11.10
N ILE A 43 16.01 3.74 11.38
CA ILE A 43 15.53 3.19 12.65
C ILE A 43 16.55 2.13 13.10
N PRO A 44 17.13 2.25 14.31
CA PRO A 44 18.25 1.40 14.72
C PRO A 44 17.89 -0.07 14.53
N ARG A 45 18.69 -0.75 13.70
CA ARG A 45 18.52 -2.13 13.17
C ARG A 45 18.12 -3.16 14.24
N ASN A 46 18.49 -2.93 15.50
CA ASN A 46 18.16 -3.81 16.63
C ASN A 46 16.68 -3.71 17.06
N ARG A 47 16.07 -2.51 17.01
CA ARG A 47 14.65 -2.31 17.38
C ARG A 47 13.71 -2.97 16.38
N THR A 48 13.99 -2.87 15.08
CA THR A 48 13.15 -3.49 14.03
C THR A 48 13.20 -5.01 14.09
N HIS A 49 14.37 -5.60 14.40
CA HIS A 49 14.51 -7.04 14.58
C HIS A 49 13.74 -7.55 15.80
N CYS A 50 13.81 -6.84 16.94
CA CYS A 50 13.04 -7.18 18.14
C CYS A 50 11.52 -7.11 17.88
N LEU A 51 11.05 -6.01 17.27
CA LEU A 51 9.62 -5.85 16.92
C LEU A 51 9.13 -6.96 15.99
N LYS A 52 9.94 -7.37 15.01
CA LYS A 52 9.62 -8.50 14.14
C LYS A 52 9.57 -9.82 14.91
N TRP A 53 10.58 -10.11 15.73
CA TRP A 53 10.62 -11.36 16.49
C TRP A 53 9.41 -11.45 17.42
N PHE A 54 9.07 -10.33 18.07
CA PHE A 54 7.86 -10.18 18.85
C PHE A 54 6.59 -10.40 17.99
N ALA A 55 6.42 -9.69 16.87
CA ALA A 55 5.24 -9.83 16.01
C ALA A 55 5.07 -11.25 15.45
N CYS A 56 6.14 -11.89 14.98
CA CYS A 56 6.11 -13.26 14.50
C CYS A 56 5.75 -14.25 15.61
N THR A 57 6.28 -14.04 16.82
CA THR A 57 5.98 -14.89 17.98
C THR A 57 4.54 -14.72 18.42
N VAL A 58 4.05 -13.49 18.52
CA VAL A 58 2.64 -13.17 18.84
C VAL A 58 1.70 -13.79 17.81
N VAL A 59 1.97 -13.63 16.51
CA VAL A 59 1.15 -14.27 15.46
C VAL A 59 1.21 -15.80 15.57
N GLY A 60 2.38 -16.37 15.85
CA GLY A 60 2.52 -17.82 16.05
C GLY A 60 1.74 -18.34 17.25
N MET A 61 1.77 -17.62 18.38
CA MET A 61 1.01 -17.95 19.58
C MET A 61 -0.49 -17.80 19.35
N ILE A 62 -0.93 -16.76 18.64
CA ILE A 62 -2.35 -16.58 18.29
C ILE A 62 -2.82 -17.71 17.39
N VAL A 63 -2.05 -18.07 16.35
CA VAL A 63 -2.37 -19.21 15.47
C VAL A 63 -2.47 -20.50 16.28
N PHE A 64 -1.54 -20.72 17.21
CA PHE A 64 -1.54 -21.89 18.08
C PHE A 64 -2.77 -21.95 18.99
N ILE A 65 -3.07 -20.86 19.71
CA ILE A 65 -4.23 -20.77 20.61
C ILE A 65 -5.54 -20.96 19.83
N LEU A 66 -5.68 -20.31 18.66
CA LEU A 66 -6.89 -20.43 17.85
C LEU A 66 -7.08 -21.84 17.27
N ALA A 67 -5.99 -22.50 16.87
CA ALA A 67 -6.04 -23.88 16.43
C ALA A 67 -6.45 -24.83 17.57
N LEU A 68 -5.89 -24.62 18.77
CA LEU A 68 -6.24 -25.36 19.98
C LEU A 68 -7.72 -25.19 20.31
N LEU A 69 -8.22 -23.95 20.36
CA LEU A 69 -9.62 -23.65 20.64
C LEU A 69 -10.55 -24.27 19.62
N SER A 70 -10.24 -24.14 18.32
CA SER A 70 -11.05 -24.71 17.24
C SER A 70 -11.15 -26.23 17.35
N LYS A 71 -10.04 -26.90 17.63
CA LYS A 71 -10.01 -28.36 17.66
C LYS A 71 -10.63 -28.93 18.92
N THR A 72 -10.34 -28.32 20.07
CA THR A 72 -10.92 -28.71 21.36
C THR A 72 -12.45 -28.56 21.32
N SER A 73 -12.95 -27.41 20.85
CA SER A 73 -14.40 -27.17 20.74
C SER A 73 -15.09 -28.12 19.75
N PHE A 74 -14.45 -28.41 18.61
CA PHE A 74 -14.96 -29.38 17.64
C PHE A 74 -15.03 -30.80 18.21
N LEU A 75 -13.97 -31.26 18.89
CA LEU A 75 -13.93 -32.59 19.47
C LEU A 75 -14.90 -32.77 20.63
N LEU A 76 -15.05 -31.76 21.49
CA LEU A 76 -16.09 -31.75 22.53
C LEU A 76 -17.49 -31.90 21.94
N LEU A 77 -17.74 -31.24 20.80
CA LEU A 77 -19.02 -31.34 20.10
C LEU A 77 -19.25 -32.74 19.50
N ILE A 78 -18.19 -33.43 19.06
CA ILE A 78 -18.27 -34.84 18.65
C ILE A 78 -18.55 -35.74 19.84
N THR A 79 -17.91 -35.50 20.99
CA THR A 79 -18.13 -36.26 22.22
C THR A 79 -19.61 -36.23 22.61
N PHE A 80 -20.27 -35.08 22.48
CA PHE A 80 -21.72 -34.94 22.68
C PHE A 80 -22.61 -35.75 21.74
N GLY A 81 -22.06 -36.21 20.61
CA GLY A 81 -22.73 -37.18 19.75
C GLY A 81 -22.67 -38.62 20.26
N ASN A 82 -21.83 -38.92 21.25
CA ASN A 82 -21.68 -40.25 21.83
C ASN A 82 -22.85 -40.55 22.78
N ASN A 83 -23.27 -41.82 22.84
CA ASN A 83 -24.39 -42.29 23.65
C ASN A 83 -24.11 -42.25 25.17
N GLN A 84 -22.86 -42.04 25.58
CA GLN A 84 -22.37 -42.11 26.95
C GLN A 84 -22.06 -40.73 27.54
N THR A 85 -22.72 -39.67 27.07
CA THR A 85 -22.50 -38.32 27.62
C THR A 85 -23.53 -37.97 28.68
N VAL A 86 -23.08 -37.27 29.72
CA VAL A 86 -23.89 -36.83 30.86
C VAL A 86 -24.53 -35.48 30.58
N ILE A 87 -23.83 -34.58 29.86
CA ILE A 87 -24.29 -33.21 29.62
C ILE A 87 -25.54 -33.15 28.75
N ILE A 88 -25.58 -33.99 27.72
CA ILE A 88 -26.69 -34.03 26.76
C ILE A 88 -27.39 -35.38 26.94
N HIS A 89 -28.58 -35.36 27.52
CA HIS A 89 -29.44 -36.54 27.57
C HIS A 89 -29.60 -37.15 26.17
N SER A 90 -29.67 -38.48 26.10
CA SER A 90 -29.78 -39.25 24.85
C SER A 90 -30.83 -38.73 23.87
N ASP A 91 -31.93 -38.18 24.38
CA ASP A 91 -33.02 -37.63 23.57
C ASP A 91 -32.60 -36.38 22.78
N GLN A 92 -31.66 -35.58 23.28
CA GLN A 92 -31.20 -34.35 22.64
C GLN A 92 -30.00 -34.53 21.69
N LYS A 93 -29.52 -35.77 21.50
CA LYS A 93 -28.43 -36.11 20.57
C LYS A 93 -28.59 -35.52 19.15
N PRO A 94 -29.79 -35.48 18.54
CA PRO A 94 -30.00 -34.82 17.23
C PRO A 94 -29.57 -33.35 17.20
N THR A 95 -29.68 -32.64 18.33
CA THR A 95 -29.26 -31.24 18.48
C THR A 95 -27.73 -31.11 18.43
N ALA A 96 -26.99 -32.01 19.07
CA ALA A 96 -25.54 -32.05 19.00
C ALA A 96 -25.06 -32.36 17.57
N LEU A 97 -25.69 -33.32 16.89
CA LEU A 97 -25.38 -33.66 15.49
C LEU A 97 -25.64 -32.48 14.55
N LEU A 98 -26.74 -31.73 14.78
CA LEU A 98 -27.04 -30.50 14.03
C LEU A 98 -25.96 -29.42 14.27
N ALA A 99 -25.47 -29.27 15.50
CA ALA A 99 -24.39 -28.35 15.82
C ALA A 99 -23.06 -28.71 15.11
N ILE A 100 -22.70 -30.00 15.04
CA ILE A 100 -21.55 -30.47 14.22
C ILE A 100 -21.78 -30.09 12.75
N GLY A 101 -23.01 -30.24 12.26
CA GLY A 101 -23.43 -29.78 10.94
C GLY A 101 -23.15 -28.30 10.70
N PHE A 102 -23.52 -27.43 11.64
CA PHE A 102 -23.26 -25.99 11.56
C PHE A 102 -21.76 -25.68 11.52
N VAL A 103 -20.94 -26.40 12.28
CA VAL A 103 -19.47 -26.28 12.25
C VAL A 103 -18.90 -26.65 10.86
N LEU A 104 -19.37 -27.74 10.25
CA LEU A 104 -18.95 -28.16 8.91
C LEU A 104 -19.37 -27.16 7.82
N VAL A 105 -20.56 -26.56 7.98
CA VAL A 105 -21.12 -25.60 7.03
C VAL A 105 -20.54 -24.20 7.19
N GLY A 106 -20.11 -23.81 8.39
CA GLY A 106 -19.62 -22.46 8.71
C GLY A 106 -18.63 -21.86 7.69
N PRO A 107 -17.55 -22.56 7.31
CA PRO A 107 -16.63 -22.08 6.28
C PRO A 107 -17.31 -21.87 4.92
N SER A 108 -18.17 -22.81 4.50
CA SER A 108 -18.94 -22.75 3.25
C SER A 108 -19.85 -21.53 3.23
N PHE A 109 -20.48 -21.20 4.36
CA PHE A 109 -21.30 -20.00 4.49
C PHE A 109 -20.47 -18.71 4.35
N LEU A 110 -19.30 -18.62 5.00
CA LEU A 110 -18.40 -17.46 4.87
C LEU A 110 -17.88 -17.30 3.43
N LEU A 111 -17.62 -18.41 2.74
CA LEU A 111 -17.22 -18.38 1.34
C LEU A 111 -18.38 -18.00 0.43
N LEU A 112 -19.60 -18.45 0.70
CA LEU A 112 -20.79 -18.02 0.00
C LEU A 112 -20.94 -16.49 0.11
N LEU A 113 -20.86 -15.92 1.31
CA LEU A 113 -20.94 -14.47 1.51
C LEU A 113 -19.86 -13.71 0.74
N LYS A 114 -18.60 -14.17 0.81
CA LYS A 114 -17.48 -13.59 0.07
C LYS A 114 -17.60 -13.77 -1.45
N GLY A 115 -18.10 -14.91 -1.88
CA GLY A 115 -18.33 -15.27 -3.28
C GLY A 115 -19.41 -14.38 -3.88
N THR A 116 -20.55 -14.26 -3.20
CA THR A 116 -21.65 -13.36 -3.52
C THR A 116 -21.21 -11.90 -3.51
N TRP A 117 -20.47 -11.45 -2.49
CA TRP A 117 -19.89 -10.09 -2.47
C TRP A 117 -18.99 -9.84 -3.67
N LYS A 118 -18.05 -10.74 -3.99
CA LYS A 118 -17.19 -10.56 -5.18
C LYS A 118 -17.94 -10.70 -6.49
N PHE A 119 -19.02 -11.48 -6.54
CA PHE A 119 -19.85 -11.61 -7.72
C PHE A 119 -20.66 -10.33 -7.98
N ILE A 120 -21.12 -9.66 -6.93
CA ILE A 120 -21.83 -8.38 -6.99
C ILE A 120 -20.87 -7.22 -7.25
N PHE A 121 -19.74 -7.17 -6.55
CA PHE A 121 -18.79 -6.05 -6.56
C PHE A 121 -17.61 -6.24 -7.53
N LYS A 122 -17.47 -7.36 -8.26
CA LYS A 122 -16.39 -7.54 -9.26
C LYS A 122 -16.90 -8.29 -10.48
N ASN A 123 -16.30 -8.03 -11.64
CA ASN A 123 -16.60 -8.81 -12.84
C ASN A 123 -16.28 -10.29 -12.61
N SER A 124 -17.29 -11.13 -12.77
CA SER A 124 -17.18 -12.58 -12.62
C SER A 124 -17.71 -13.26 -13.87
N THR A 125 -16.98 -14.27 -14.33
CA THR A 125 -17.40 -15.11 -15.46
C THR A 125 -18.03 -16.41 -14.93
N MET A 126 -18.95 -16.98 -15.70
CA MET A 126 -19.53 -18.28 -15.40
C MET A 126 -18.56 -19.40 -15.83
N PRO A 127 -18.46 -20.50 -15.06
CA PRO A 127 -17.65 -21.66 -15.42
C PRO A 127 -18.26 -22.42 -16.61
N SER A 128 -17.42 -23.14 -17.36
CA SER A 128 -17.86 -24.11 -18.36
C SER A 128 -18.66 -25.25 -17.72
N LYS A 129 -19.55 -25.88 -18.49
CA LYS A 129 -20.36 -27.04 -18.04
C LYS A 129 -19.49 -28.18 -17.53
N LYS A 130 -18.35 -28.47 -18.18
CA LYS A 130 -17.40 -29.51 -17.77
C LYS A 130 -16.78 -29.22 -16.40
N THR A 131 -16.35 -27.98 -16.20
CA THR A 131 -15.79 -27.49 -14.93
C THR A 131 -16.82 -27.55 -13.81
N CYS A 132 -18.05 -27.11 -14.09
CA CYS A 132 -19.15 -27.16 -13.14
C CYS A 132 -19.45 -28.60 -12.70
N LEU A 133 -19.56 -29.54 -13.65
CA LEU A 133 -19.80 -30.96 -13.36
C LEU A 133 -18.68 -31.57 -12.53
N TRP A 134 -17.41 -31.32 -12.88
CA TRP A 134 -16.26 -31.83 -12.14
C TRP A 134 -16.22 -31.31 -10.70
N VAL A 135 -16.38 -29.99 -10.52
CA VAL A 135 -16.44 -29.37 -9.19
C VAL A 135 -17.58 -29.99 -8.38
N LEU A 136 -18.78 -30.10 -8.95
CA LEU A 136 -19.93 -30.67 -8.26
C LEU A 136 -19.67 -32.13 -7.82
N CYS A 137 -19.10 -32.98 -8.70
CA CYS A 137 -18.76 -34.35 -8.34
C CYS A 137 -17.76 -34.43 -7.18
N VAL A 138 -16.68 -33.65 -7.22
CA VAL A 138 -15.66 -33.67 -6.15
C VAL A 138 -16.20 -33.11 -4.84
N GLU A 139 -16.97 -32.02 -4.90
CA GLU A 139 -17.52 -31.39 -3.71
C GLU A 139 -18.60 -32.26 -3.05
N ILE A 140 -19.41 -33.00 -3.83
CA ILE A 140 -20.31 -34.00 -3.29
C ILE A 140 -19.53 -35.08 -2.54
N LEU A 141 -18.47 -35.62 -3.15
CA LEU A 141 -17.67 -36.69 -2.55
C LEU A 141 -16.99 -36.24 -1.24
N VAL A 142 -16.39 -35.05 -1.23
CA VAL A 142 -15.71 -34.48 -0.07
C VAL A 142 -16.72 -34.13 1.03
N ALA A 143 -17.85 -33.50 0.70
CA ALA A 143 -18.89 -33.16 1.66
C ALA A 143 -19.51 -34.40 2.29
N LEU A 144 -19.80 -35.42 1.47
CA LEU A 144 -20.28 -36.72 1.93
C LEU A 144 -19.26 -37.36 2.88
N GLY A 145 -17.99 -37.43 2.48
CA GLY A 145 -16.92 -37.99 3.30
C GLY A 145 -16.76 -37.27 4.64
N ALA A 146 -16.77 -35.93 4.63
CA ALA A 146 -16.66 -35.11 5.84
C ALA A 146 -17.84 -35.33 6.77
N ALA A 147 -19.07 -35.30 6.25
CA ALA A 147 -20.27 -35.50 7.05
C ALA A 147 -20.35 -36.93 7.60
N VAL A 148 -20.07 -37.96 6.79
CA VAL A 148 -20.05 -39.36 7.25
C VAL A 148 -18.97 -39.57 8.32
N LEU A 149 -17.76 -39.05 8.12
CA LEU A 149 -16.69 -39.17 9.10
C LEU A 149 -17.08 -38.53 10.43
N THR A 150 -17.54 -37.27 10.41
CA THR A 150 -17.70 -36.46 11.63
C THR A 150 -19.05 -36.65 12.33
N ILE A 151 -20.13 -36.89 11.59
CA ILE A 151 -21.50 -36.98 12.12
C ILE A 151 -21.88 -38.44 12.39
N VAL A 152 -21.43 -39.38 11.53
CA VAL A 152 -21.82 -40.79 11.62
C VAL A 152 -20.75 -41.62 12.33
N ALA A 153 -19.49 -41.56 11.90
CA ALA A 153 -18.47 -42.48 12.40
C ALA A 153 -17.81 -42.04 13.72
N MET A 154 -17.29 -40.80 13.79
CA MET A 154 -16.51 -40.29 14.93
C MET A 154 -17.25 -40.33 16.29
N PRO A 155 -18.57 -40.10 16.40
CA PRO A 155 -19.26 -40.21 17.69
C PRO A 155 -19.21 -41.59 18.34
N HIS A 156 -18.79 -42.63 17.61
CA HIS A 156 -18.62 -43.99 18.12
C HIS A 156 -17.22 -44.30 18.64
N PHE A 157 -16.23 -43.42 18.41
CA PHE A 157 -14.85 -43.64 18.83
C PHE A 157 -14.47 -42.80 20.04
N ASP A 158 -13.41 -43.23 20.71
CA ASP A 158 -12.79 -42.50 21.80
C ASP A 158 -12.13 -41.19 21.33
N ILE A 159 -11.94 -40.26 22.25
CA ILE A 159 -11.35 -38.95 21.99
C ILE A 159 -9.93 -39.04 21.37
N VAL A 160 -9.11 -40.01 21.76
CA VAL A 160 -7.73 -40.16 21.25
C VAL A 160 -7.76 -40.57 19.78
N THR A 161 -8.58 -41.57 19.45
CA THR A 161 -8.84 -41.97 18.07
C THR A 161 -9.39 -40.80 17.25
N ASN A 162 -10.38 -40.07 17.77
CA ASN A 162 -10.99 -38.93 17.08
C ASN A 162 -10.02 -37.77 16.81
N VAL A 163 -9.12 -37.44 17.74
CA VAL A 163 -8.09 -36.40 17.52
C VAL A 163 -7.15 -36.79 16.37
N MET A 164 -6.74 -38.06 16.34
CA MET A 164 -5.62 -38.52 15.52
C MET A 164 -6.05 -39.08 14.16
N ILE A 165 -7.25 -39.62 14.03
CA ILE A 165 -7.80 -40.09 12.74
C ILE A 165 -7.90 -38.93 11.74
N LEU A 166 -8.16 -37.70 12.21
CA LEU A 166 -8.17 -36.50 11.36
C LEU A 166 -6.83 -36.30 10.64
N ASN A 167 -5.70 -36.73 11.21
CA ASN A 167 -4.38 -36.60 10.59
C ASN A 167 -4.18 -37.57 9.41
N SER A 168 -4.92 -38.68 9.37
CA SER A 168 -4.83 -39.70 8.29
C SER A 168 -5.39 -39.22 6.94
N VAL A 169 -6.12 -38.10 6.94
CA VAL A 169 -6.74 -37.45 5.78
C VAL A 169 -5.70 -36.98 4.75
N SER A 170 -4.40 -36.96 5.07
CA SER A 170 -3.33 -36.65 4.12
C SER A 170 -2.96 -37.78 3.15
N ILE A 171 -3.57 -38.98 3.25
CA ILE A 171 -3.20 -40.16 2.46
C ILE A 171 -3.14 -39.90 0.95
N LEU A 172 -4.21 -39.39 0.35
CA LEU A 172 -4.28 -39.18 -1.10
C LEU A 172 -3.38 -38.02 -1.54
N SER A 173 -3.20 -37.02 -0.68
CA SER A 173 -2.20 -35.98 -0.90
C SER A 173 -0.79 -36.58 -0.98
N ALA A 174 -0.41 -37.47 -0.07
CA ALA A 174 0.89 -38.15 -0.13
C ALA A 174 1.03 -39.02 -1.39
N ILE A 175 -0.01 -39.76 -1.78
CA ILE A 175 -0.03 -40.54 -3.03
C ILE A 175 0.18 -39.63 -4.25
N PHE A 176 -0.53 -38.51 -4.32
CA PHE A 176 -0.40 -37.55 -5.42
C PHE A 176 0.97 -36.88 -5.46
N GLN A 177 1.60 -36.62 -4.31
CA GLN A 177 2.98 -36.13 -4.25
C GLN A 177 3.97 -37.14 -4.84
N VAL A 178 3.85 -38.43 -4.50
CA VAL A 178 4.69 -39.48 -5.08
C VAL A 178 4.52 -39.53 -6.60
N ILE A 179 3.28 -39.53 -7.10
CA ILE A 179 3.00 -39.58 -8.55
C ILE A 179 3.58 -38.34 -9.26
N ALA A 180 3.42 -37.15 -8.67
CA ALA A 180 3.95 -35.91 -9.23
C ALA A 180 5.48 -35.91 -9.28
N ASP A 181 6.16 -36.31 -8.20
CA ASP A 181 7.63 -36.33 -8.14
C ASP A 181 8.24 -37.45 -9.01
N CYS A 182 7.60 -38.63 -9.10
CA CYS A 182 8.00 -39.69 -10.02
C CYS A 182 8.01 -39.20 -11.49
N ARG A 183 7.04 -38.35 -11.87
CA ARG A 183 6.98 -37.77 -13.21
C ARG A 183 8.01 -36.65 -13.42
N ALA A 184 8.30 -35.86 -12.39
CA ALA A 184 9.22 -34.73 -12.48
C ALA A 184 10.68 -35.14 -12.75
N LYS A 185 11.06 -36.43 -12.62
CA LYS A 185 12.39 -37.03 -12.87
C LYS A 185 13.61 -36.39 -12.16
N GLU A 186 13.49 -35.24 -11.53
CA GLU A 186 14.63 -34.45 -11.03
C GLU A 186 14.91 -34.59 -9.52
N ARG A 187 13.95 -35.01 -8.69
CA ARG A 187 14.07 -34.94 -7.22
C ARG A 187 13.84 -36.27 -6.51
N LYS A 188 14.76 -37.24 -6.69
CA LYS A 188 14.72 -38.52 -5.95
C LYS A 188 14.65 -38.36 -4.42
N ARG A 189 15.33 -37.36 -3.84
CA ARG A 189 15.36 -37.14 -2.37
C ARG A 189 14.00 -36.75 -1.77
N PHE A 190 13.11 -36.14 -2.55
CA PHE A 190 11.80 -35.69 -2.05
C PHE A 190 10.72 -36.77 -2.14
N ILE A 191 10.90 -37.81 -2.98
CA ILE A 191 9.95 -38.94 -3.09
C ILE A 191 9.90 -39.79 -1.81
N LEU A 192 11.04 -39.92 -1.11
CA LEU A 192 11.13 -40.76 0.09
C LEU A 192 10.19 -40.29 1.22
N LEU A 193 10.02 -38.97 1.37
CA LEU A 193 9.23 -38.37 2.45
C LEU A 193 7.71 -38.68 2.31
N PRO A 194 7.05 -38.45 1.16
CA PRO A 194 5.68 -38.87 0.92
C PRO A 194 5.50 -40.40 0.92
N LEU A 195 6.48 -41.16 0.44
CA LEU A 195 6.41 -42.63 0.50
C LEU A 195 6.35 -43.13 1.95
N LEU A 196 7.22 -42.60 2.81
CA LEU A 196 7.24 -42.91 4.23
C LEU A 196 5.94 -42.45 4.93
N SER A 197 5.39 -41.31 4.51
CA SER A 197 4.07 -40.84 4.97
C SER A 197 2.96 -41.87 4.68
N ILE A 198 2.89 -42.40 3.45
CA ILE A 198 1.89 -43.42 3.07
C ILE A 198 2.05 -44.66 3.95
N VAL A 199 3.28 -45.13 4.14
CA VAL A 199 3.57 -46.30 4.99
C VAL A 199 3.07 -46.09 6.41
N PHE A 200 3.37 -44.95 7.03
CA PHE A 200 2.89 -44.65 8.37
C PHE A 200 1.36 -44.51 8.44
N ILE A 201 0.73 -43.88 7.45
CA ILE A 201 -0.74 -43.74 7.47
C ILE A 201 -1.43 -45.10 7.33
N VAL A 202 -0.97 -45.95 6.42
CA VAL A 202 -1.49 -47.32 6.24
C VAL A 202 -1.25 -48.16 7.49
N LEU A 203 -0.06 -48.08 8.09
CA LEU A 203 0.24 -48.74 9.36
C LEU A 203 -0.71 -48.28 10.47
N GLY A 204 -1.00 -46.98 10.53
CA GLY A 204 -1.98 -46.41 11.47
C GLY A 204 -3.38 -46.99 11.26
N TYR A 205 -3.85 -47.14 10.02
CA TYR A 205 -5.13 -47.79 9.72
C TYR A 205 -5.14 -49.27 10.11
N VAL A 206 -4.08 -50.01 9.81
CA VAL A 206 -3.98 -51.44 10.18
C VAL A 206 -4.04 -51.59 11.68
N LEU A 207 -3.28 -50.79 12.44
CA LEU A 207 -3.30 -50.79 13.91
C LEU A 207 -4.67 -50.38 14.45
N PHE A 208 -5.31 -49.37 13.87
CA PHE A 208 -6.67 -48.96 14.24
C PHE A 208 -7.70 -50.09 14.06
N VAL A 209 -7.69 -50.75 12.90
CA VAL A 209 -8.59 -51.88 12.61
C VAL A 209 -8.30 -53.06 13.53
N VAL A 210 -7.04 -53.42 13.74
CA VAL A 210 -6.64 -54.51 14.65
C VAL A 210 -7.07 -54.20 16.08
N ASN A 211 -6.88 -52.97 16.56
CA ASN A 211 -7.25 -52.58 17.91
C ASN A 211 -8.77 -52.69 18.13
N TYR A 212 -9.59 -52.21 17.19
CA TYR A 212 -11.03 -52.29 17.38
C TYR A 212 -11.57 -53.71 17.12
N LEU A 213 -11.11 -54.44 16.10
CA LEU A 213 -11.59 -55.80 15.86
C LEU A 213 -11.18 -56.79 16.95
N ALA A 214 -10.01 -56.62 17.57
CA ALA A 214 -9.53 -57.51 18.62
C ALA A 214 -10.29 -57.34 19.95
N PHE A 215 -10.84 -56.16 20.21
CA PHE A 215 -11.45 -55.83 21.50
C PHE A 215 -12.95 -55.52 21.43
N GLU A 216 -13.48 -55.03 20.29
CA GLU A 216 -14.85 -54.51 20.12
C GLU A 216 -15.40 -54.79 18.69
N SER A 217 -15.92 -56.00 18.44
CA SER A 217 -16.36 -56.44 17.10
C SER A 217 -17.62 -55.71 16.56
N SER A 218 -18.42 -55.07 17.42
CA SER A 218 -19.66 -54.38 17.04
C SER A 218 -19.43 -53.10 16.21
N LEU A 219 -18.19 -52.58 16.17
CA LEU A 219 -17.86 -51.30 15.55
C LEU A 219 -17.35 -51.41 14.10
N LEU A 220 -17.48 -52.58 13.45
CA LEU A 220 -17.01 -52.79 12.07
C LEU A 220 -17.57 -51.77 11.07
N ILE A 221 -18.87 -51.45 11.15
CA ILE A 221 -19.51 -50.50 10.22
C ILE A 221 -18.96 -49.08 10.42
N PRO A 222 -18.94 -48.49 11.64
CA PRO A 222 -18.28 -47.21 11.90
C PRO A 222 -16.83 -47.16 11.43
N ILE A 223 -16.05 -48.23 11.62
CA ILE A 223 -14.63 -48.31 11.19
C ILE A 223 -14.51 -48.16 9.67
N LEU A 224 -15.31 -48.91 8.91
CA LEU A 224 -15.31 -48.84 7.45
C LEU A 224 -15.78 -47.46 6.95
N LEU A 225 -16.81 -46.90 7.60
CA LEU A 225 -17.29 -45.54 7.29
C LEU A 225 -16.26 -44.47 7.63
N ALA A 226 -15.48 -44.64 8.69
CA ALA A 226 -14.40 -43.72 9.06
C ALA A 226 -13.28 -43.72 8.02
N ILE A 227 -12.82 -44.91 7.61
CA ILE A 227 -11.79 -45.07 6.56
C ILE A 227 -12.31 -44.53 5.22
N PHE A 228 -13.56 -44.83 4.87
CA PHE A 228 -14.19 -44.26 3.68
C PHE A 228 -14.23 -42.73 3.75
N GLY A 229 -14.68 -42.19 4.89
CA GLY A 229 -14.78 -40.76 5.12
C GLY A 229 -13.43 -40.04 5.01
N THR A 230 -12.37 -40.57 5.64
CA THR A 230 -11.03 -39.98 5.55
C THR A 230 -10.46 -40.01 4.13
N ILE A 231 -10.69 -41.10 3.38
CA ILE A 231 -10.30 -41.21 1.96
C ILE A 231 -11.07 -40.20 1.11
N CYS A 232 -12.39 -40.06 1.30
CA CYS A 232 -13.20 -39.09 0.58
C CYS A 232 -12.78 -37.64 0.87
N VAL A 233 -12.53 -37.28 2.13
CA VAL A 233 -12.03 -35.95 2.50
C VAL A 233 -10.65 -35.69 1.92
N SER A 234 -9.80 -36.71 1.80
CA SER A 234 -8.45 -36.57 1.23
C SER A 234 -8.43 -36.11 -0.24
N VAL A 235 -9.56 -36.25 -0.96
CA VAL A 235 -9.77 -35.72 -2.32
C VAL A 235 -9.80 -34.21 -2.33
N ASN A 236 -10.15 -33.53 -1.24
CA ASN A 236 -10.38 -32.08 -1.19
C ASN A 236 -9.23 -31.24 -1.77
N TRP A 237 -7.98 -31.65 -1.56
CA TRP A 237 -6.79 -30.92 -2.04
C TRP A 237 -6.29 -31.38 -3.43
N TRP A 238 -7.15 -32.00 -4.23
CA TRP A 238 -6.85 -32.46 -5.59
C TRP A 238 -6.23 -31.37 -6.48
N GLU A 239 -6.66 -30.12 -6.34
CA GLU A 239 -6.19 -28.98 -7.16
C GLU A 239 -4.67 -28.69 -6.98
N ASN A 240 -4.06 -29.10 -5.85
CA ASN A 240 -2.62 -28.91 -5.60
C ASN A 240 -1.75 -29.61 -6.63
N TYR A 241 -2.25 -30.69 -7.21
CA TYR A 241 -1.50 -31.65 -8.00
C TYR A 241 -1.88 -31.52 -9.47
N SER A 242 -1.88 -30.28 -9.98
CA SER A 242 -2.32 -29.97 -11.35
C SER A 242 -1.59 -30.76 -12.44
N ALA A 243 -0.36 -31.23 -12.19
CA ALA A 243 0.36 -32.14 -13.09
C ALA A 243 -0.42 -33.43 -13.42
N LEU A 244 -1.30 -33.89 -12.52
CA LEU A 244 -2.18 -35.05 -12.74
C LEU A 244 -3.25 -34.77 -13.81
N PHE A 245 -3.67 -33.53 -14.03
CA PHE A 245 -4.64 -33.18 -15.08
C PHE A 245 -4.11 -33.46 -16.48
N THR A 246 -2.78 -33.46 -16.64
CA THR A 246 -2.14 -33.84 -17.89
C THR A 246 -2.37 -35.32 -18.20
N ILE A 247 -2.65 -36.17 -17.20
CA ILE A 247 -2.99 -37.59 -17.36
C ILE A 247 -4.46 -37.73 -17.78
N LEU A 248 -5.37 -37.00 -17.13
CA LEU A 248 -6.82 -37.10 -17.35
C LEU A 248 -7.32 -36.32 -18.59
N SER A 249 -6.44 -35.64 -19.34
CA SER A 249 -6.83 -34.73 -20.44
C SER A 249 -7.77 -33.59 -20.02
N LEU A 250 -7.72 -33.18 -18.74
CA LEU A 250 -8.62 -32.19 -18.14
C LEU A 250 -7.95 -30.81 -17.93
N ASN A 251 -6.87 -30.52 -18.67
CA ASN A 251 -6.02 -29.33 -18.49
C ASN A 251 -6.75 -27.97 -18.55
N GLU A 252 -7.95 -27.92 -19.14
CA GLU A 252 -8.76 -26.70 -19.21
C GLU A 252 -9.43 -26.34 -17.87
N ILE A 253 -9.76 -27.35 -17.04
CA ILE A 253 -10.53 -27.16 -15.81
C ILE A 253 -9.83 -26.21 -14.82
N PRO A 254 -8.54 -26.38 -14.46
CA PRO A 254 -7.90 -25.48 -13.50
C PRO A 254 -7.81 -24.03 -14.00
N LYS A 255 -7.64 -23.83 -15.31
CA LYS A 255 -7.61 -22.49 -15.93
C LYS A 255 -9.00 -21.85 -15.86
N ASP A 256 -10.03 -22.62 -16.15
CA ASP A 256 -11.42 -22.16 -16.09
C ASP A 256 -11.86 -21.84 -14.66
N ILE A 257 -11.48 -22.67 -13.66
CA ILE A 257 -11.70 -22.39 -12.23
C ILE A 257 -11.02 -21.08 -11.81
N ALA A 258 -9.76 -20.85 -12.24
CA ALA A 258 -9.06 -19.61 -11.91
C ALA A 258 -9.79 -18.37 -12.46
N LYS A 259 -10.40 -18.47 -13.65
CA LYS A 259 -11.16 -17.42 -14.32
C LYS A 259 -12.55 -17.20 -13.70
N SER A 260 -13.27 -18.28 -13.42
CA SER A 260 -14.66 -18.29 -12.89
C SER A 260 -14.72 -18.45 -11.36
N SER A 261 -13.62 -18.14 -10.68
CA SER A 261 -13.41 -18.51 -9.27
C SER A 261 -14.49 -18.06 -8.29
N ASN A 262 -15.20 -16.96 -8.54
CA ASN A 262 -16.25 -16.50 -7.63
C ASN A 262 -17.53 -17.34 -7.79
N ALA A 263 -17.90 -17.68 -9.03
CA ALA A 263 -19.04 -18.56 -9.31
C ALA A 263 -18.78 -19.99 -8.82
N VAL A 264 -17.58 -20.52 -9.04
CA VAL A 264 -17.17 -21.84 -8.51
C VAL A 264 -17.28 -21.88 -6.99
N ASN A 265 -16.88 -20.82 -6.28
CA ASN A 265 -17.03 -20.75 -4.82
C ASN A 265 -18.50 -20.82 -4.39
N ILE A 266 -19.42 -20.16 -5.10
CA ILE A 266 -20.85 -20.18 -4.78
C ILE A 266 -21.40 -21.60 -4.97
N ILE A 267 -21.10 -22.24 -6.11
CA ILE A 267 -21.55 -23.61 -6.42
C ILE A 267 -21.00 -24.61 -5.39
N SER A 268 -19.70 -24.56 -5.10
CA SER A 268 -19.04 -25.39 -4.10
C SER A 268 -19.69 -25.22 -2.72
N SER A 269 -19.91 -23.97 -2.29
CA SER A 269 -20.52 -23.68 -0.98
C SER A 269 -21.94 -24.22 -0.86
N LEU A 270 -22.79 -23.99 -1.87
CA LEU A 270 -24.18 -24.49 -1.89
C LEU A 270 -24.23 -26.02 -1.91
N THR A 271 -23.34 -26.67 -2.68
CA THR A 271 -23.25 -28.13 -2.76
C THR A 271 -22.88 -28.72 -1.40
N ARG A 272 -21.87 -28.17 -0.72
CA ARG A 272 -21.47 -28.62 0.63
C ARG A 272 -22.59 -28.46 1.65
N ILE A 273 -23.27 -27.31 1.64
CA ILE A 273 -24.42 -27.06 2.53
C ILE A 273 -25.50 -28.10 2.31
N LEU A 274 -25.86 -28.36 1.05
CA LEU A 274 -26.92 -29.29 0.68
C LEU A 274 -26.58 -30.73 1.07
N ILE A 275 -25.36 -31.20 0.77
CA ILE A 275 -24.95 -32.58 1.08
C ILE A 275 -24.81 -32.80 2.58
N THR A 276 -24.18 -31.88 3.32
CA THR A 276 -24.08 -32.00 4.78
C THR A 276 -25.46 -32.01 5.43
N SER A 277 -26.38 -31.14 4.98
CA SER A 277 -27.75 -31.12 5.46
C SER A 277 -28.51 -32.41 5.15
N ALA A 278 -28.28 -32.99 3.96
CA ALA A 278 -28.88 -34.27 3.56
C ALA A 278 -28.38 -35.43 4.44
N VAL A 279 -27.07 -35.51 4.71
CA VAL A 279 -26.50 -36.55 5.58
C VAL A 279 -27.02 -36.44 7.00
N ILE A 280 -27.12 -35.21 7.55
CA ILE A 280 -27.75 -34.97 8.85
C ILE A 280 -29.20 -35.47 8.83
N GLY A 281 -29.98 -35.09 7.81
CA GLY A 281 -31.38 -35.47 7.76
C GLY A 281 -31.60 -36.98 7.64
N VAL A 282 -30.80 -37.67 6.84
CA VAL A 282 -30.83 -39.14 6.72
C VAL A 282 -30.41 -39.80 8.03
N TYR A 283 -29.30 -39.37 8.64
CA TYR A 283 -28.80 -39.99 9.86
C TYR A 283 -29.72 -39.76 11.07
N VAL A 284 -30.26 -38.54 11.24
CA VAL A 284 -31.25 -38.23 12.27
C VAL A 284 -32.53 -39.07 12.07
N ALA A 285 -32.94 -39.32 10.83
CA ALA A 285 -34.06 -40.22 10.53
C ALA A 285 -33.75 -41.69 10.86
N LEU A 286 -32.52 -42.16 10.64
CA LEU A 286 -32.11 -43.54 10.98
C LEU A 286 -32.10 -43.81 12.50
N ILE A 287 -31.96 -42.78 13.33
CA ILE A 287 -32.03 -42.89 14.80
C ILE A 287 -33.49 -43.14 15.28
N GLY A 288 -34.49 -43.14 14.38
CA GLY A 288 -35.88 -43.50 14.68
C GLY A 288 -36.82 -42.29 14.63
N ASP A 289 -36.99 -41.61 15.76
CA ASP A 289 -37.94 -40.47 15.89
C ASP A 289 -37.21 -39.13 16.21
N GLY A 290 -35.94 -39.02 15.80
CA GLY A 290 -35.00 -38.00 16.26
C GLY A 290 -35.37 -36.55 15.95
N TRP A 291 -36.15 -36.28 14.90
CA TRP A 291 -36.52 -34.90 14.54
C TRP A 291 -37.46 -34.23 15.55
N LYS A 292 -38.26 -34.98 16.30
CA LYS A 292 -39.15 -34.42 17.35
C LYS A 292 -38.35 -33.87 18.53
N SER A 293 -37.17 -34.43 18.78
CA SER A 293 -36.32 -34.04 19.90
C SER A 293 -35.37 -32.87 19.58
N VAL A 294 -35.29 -32.44 18.31
CA VAL A 294 -34.47 -31.29 17.91
C VAL A 294 -35.09 -30.01 18.48
N LYS A 295 -34.45 -29.43 19.49
CA LYS A 295 -34.76 -28.07 19.92
C LYS A 295 -34.02 -27.10 19.00
N ILE A 296 -34.74 -26.15 18.39
CA ILE A 296 -34.13 -25.06 17.62
C ILE A 296 -33.26 -24.19 18.54
N VAL A 297 -33.67 -24.03 19.81
CA VAL A 297 -32.87 -23.39 20.84
C VAL A 297 -31.87 -24.41 21.37
N PHE A 298 -30.64 -24.29 20.88
CA PHE A 298 -29.49 -25.00 21.41
C PHE A 298 -29.27 -24.66 22.89
N GLU A 299 -28.80 -25.63 23.67
CA GLU A 299 -28.26 -25.38 25.01
C GLU A 299 -27.12 -24.35 24.93
N THR A 300 -27.01 -23.46 25.92
CA THR A 300 -26.06 -22.34 25.89
C THR A 300 -24.61 -22.80 25.65
N VAL A 301 -24.24 -23.97 26.18
CA VAL A 301 -22.92 -24.58 25.97
C VAL A 301 -22.70 -24.98 24.52
N VAL A 302 -23.70 -25.57 23.86
CA VAL A 302 -23.60 -25.98 22.45
C VAL A 302 -23.45 -24.75 21.55
N ILE A 303 -24.23 -23.69 21.81
CA ILE A 303 -24.08 -22.41 21.09
C ILE A 303 -22.67 -21.85 21.30
N ALA A 304 -22.21 -21.81 22.54
CA ALA A 304 -20.88 -21.31 22.86
C ALA A 304 -19.79 -22.10 22.13
N LEU A 305 -19.85 -23.44 22.10
CA LEU A 305 -18.89 -24.27 21.38
C LEU A 305 -18.93 -24.04 19.86
N VAL A 306 -20.12 -23.94 19.24
CA VAL A 306 -20.25 -23.65 17.81
C VAL A 306 -19.69 -22.26 17.48
N VAL A 307 -19.99 -21.25 18.29
CA VAL A 307 -19.48 -19.87 18.10
C VAL A 307 -17.96 -19.83 18.29
N ILE A 308 -17.44 -20.47 19.35
CA ILE A 308 -16.00 -20.56 19.61
C ILE A 308 -15.30 -21.26 18.45
N GLN A 309 -15.82 -22.41 17.99
CA GLN A 309 -15.25 -23.16 16.88
C GLN A 309 -15.22 -22.30 15.62
N THR A 310 -16.37 -21.76 15.19
CA THR A 310 -16.50 -21.08 13.90
C THR A 310 -15.68 -19.79 13.85
N LEU A 311 -15.64 -19.05 14.96
CA LEU A 311 -14.83 -17.84 15.09
C LEU A 311 -13.34 -18.17 15.15
N SER A 312 -12.94 -19.14 15.98
CA SER A 312 -11.52 -19.50 16.13
C SER A 312 -10.94 -20.09 14.85
N SER A 313 -11.70 -20.91 14.11
CA SER A 313 -11.28 -21.45 12.83
C SER A 313 -11.13 -20.36 11.75
N ALA A 314 -12.07 -19.41 11.70
CA ALA A 314 -12.00 -18.27 10.79
C ALA A 314 -10.82 -17.35 11.09
N LEU A 315 -10.59 -17.03 12.36
CA LEU A 315 -9.46 -16.22 12.80
C LEU A 315 -8.14 -16.94 12.58
N CYS A 316 -8.05 -18.25 12.85
CA CYS A 316 -6.85 -19.04 12.62
C CYS A 316 -6.46 -19.01 11.14
N ARG A 317 -7.42 -19.22 10.23
CA ARG A 317 -7.20 -19.08 8.79
C ARG A 317 -6.63 -17.71 8.43
N TRP A 318 -7.17 -16.65 9.02
CA TRP A 318 -6.73 -15.27 8.76
C TRP A 318 -5.30 -15.03 9.27
N PHE A 319 -4.99 -15.42 10.51
CA PHE A 319 -3.65 -15.27 11.07
C PHE A 319 -2.60 -16.15 10.38
N VAL A 320 -2.97 -17.32 9.87
CA VAL A 320 -2.10 -18.13 9.02
C VAL A 320 -1.77 -17.40 7.72
N VAL A 321 -2.75 -16.77 7.07
CA VAL A 321 -2.50 -15.91 5.91
C VAL A 321 -1.55 -14.76 6.25
N VAL A 322 -1.69 -14.17 7.43
CA VAL A 322 -0.80 -13.11 7.94
C VAL A 322 0.62 -13.64 8.14
N ALA A 323 0.80 -14.75 8.85
CA ALA A 323 2.09 -15.42 9.07
C ALA A 323 2.82 -15.72 7.76
N CYS A 324 2.07 -16.24 6.79
CA CYS A 324 2.53 -16.49 5.43
C CYS A 324 3.02 -15.21 4.73
N LYS A 325 2.24 -14.13 4.77
CA LYS A 325 2.62 -12.84 4.15
C LYS A 325 3.81 -12.17 4.85
N MET A 326 3.97 -12.36 6.16
CA MET A 326 5.12 -11.90 6.95
C MET A 326 6.41 -12.69 6.68
N HIS A 327 6.37 -13.70 5.79
CA HIS A 327 7.49 -14.62 5.54
C HIS A 327 7.90 -15.39 6.82
N ALA A 328 6.96 -15.63 7.73
CA ALA A 328 7.13 -16.34 8.99
C ALA A 328 6.54 -17.75 8.97
N LEU A 329 6.52 -18.39 7.79
CA LEU A 329 5.88 -19.68 7.51
C LEU A 329 6.26 -20.79 8.50
N ARG A 330 7.54 -20.91 8.84
CA ARG A 330 8.05 -22.00 9.69
C ARG A 330 7.58 -21.88 11.14
N ARG A 331 7.86 -20.71 11.75
CA ARG A 331 7.65 -20.47 13.18
C ARG A 331 6.20 -20.12 13.53
N SER A 332 5.52 -19.37 12.67
CA SER A 332 4.19 -18.81 12.98
C SER A 332 3.04 -19.56 12.31
N PHE A 333 3.33 -20.53 11.44
CA PHE A 333 2.31 -21.35 10.79
C PHE A 333 2.58 -22.85 10.97
N VAL A 334 3.64 -23.39 10.38
CA VAL A 334 3.86 -24.85 10.34
C VAL A 334 4.08 -25.45 11.73
N MET A 335 4.94 -24.84 12.55
CA MET A 335 5.20 -25.33 13.91
C MET A 335 3.94 -25.34 14.80
N PRO A 336 3.15 -24.25 14.89
CA PRO A 336 1.86 -24.27 15.58
C PRO A 336 0.91 -25.39 15.12
N MET A 337 0.79 -25.62 13.81
CA MET A 337 -0.10 -26.65 13.27
C MET A 337 0.37 -28.08 13.63
N TYR A 338 1.68 -28.34 13.63
CA TYR A 338 2.23 -29.64 14.05
C TYR A 338 2.02 -29.94 15.54
N LEU A 339 2.09 -28.91 16.38
CA LEU A 339 1.93 -29.04 17.82
C LEU A 339 0.46 -29.11 18.26
N ALA A 340 -0.46 -28.48 17.52
CA ALA A 340 -1.86 -28.38 17.90
C ALA A 340 -2.49 -29.74 18.25
N SER A 341 -2.34 -30.75 17.39
CA SER A 341 -2.92 -32.09 17.63
C SER A 341 -2.33 -32.78 18.87
N ILE A 342 -1.02 -32.65 19.10
CA ILE A 342 -0.35 -33.24 20.27
C ILE A 342 -0.82 -32.55 21.54
N VAL A 343 -0.94 -31.23 21.53
CA VAL A 343 -1.33 -30.49 22.73
C VAL A 343 -2.80 -30.69 23.04
N VAL A 344 -3.69 -30.75 22.05
CA VAL A 344 -5.10 -31.16 22.27
C VAL A 344 -5.16 -32.53 22.93
N LEU A 345 -4.39 -33.50 22.43
CA LEU A 345 -4.31 -34.83 23.00
C LEU A 345 -3.80 -34.78 24.46
N ALA A 346 -2.74 -34.02 24.72
CA ALA A 346 -2.20 -33.85 26.07
C ALA A 346 -3.19 -33.16 27.01
N VAL A 347 -3.98 -32.19 26.53
CA VAL A 347 -5.00 -31.49 27.33
C VAL A 347 -6.11 -32.46 27.72
N PHE A 348 -6.62 -33.29 26.81
CA PHE A 348 -7.66 -34.27 27.12
C PHE A 348 -7.14 -35.45 27.97
N LEU A 349 -5.86 -35.81 27.86
CA LEU A 349 -5.25 -36.86 28.69
C LEU A 349 -4.72 -36.36 30.05
N SER A 350 -4.47 -35.06 30.20
CA SER A 350 -3.95 -34.49 31.45
C SER A 350 -4.79 -34.83 32.69
N PRO A 351 -6.13 -34.80 32.63
CA PRO A 351 -6.96 -35.11 33.79
C PRO A 351 -6.90 -36.59 34.12
N LEU A 352 -6.86 -37.46 33.10
CA LEU A 352 -6.69 -38.90 33.29
C LEU A 352 -5.40 -39.19 34.07
N VAL A 353 -4.28 -38.54 33.72
CA VAL A 353 -3.00 -38.70 34.44
C VAL A 353 -3.08 -38.20 35.88
N ILE A 354 -3.82 -37.12 36.13
CA ILE A 354 -3.98 -36.53 37.46
C ILE A 354 -4.94 -37.36 38.34
N THR A 355 -6.02 -37.89 37.76
CA THR A 355 -7.04 -38.66 38.49
C THR A 355 -6.66 -40.13 38.66
N PHE A 356 -5.88 -40.73 37.75
CA PHE A 356 -5.47 -42.15 37.87
C PHE A 356 -4.77 -42.55 39.18
N PRO A 357 -3.87 -41.75 39.78
CA PRO A 357 -3.29 -42.11 41.07
C PRO A 357 -4.34 -42.15 42.20
N VAL A 358 -5.52 -41.55 42.01
CA VAL A 358 -6.61 -41.55 42.99
C VAL A 358 -7.64 -42.60 42.57
N SER A 359 -7.45 -43.84 43.04
CA SER A 359 -8.33 -45.04 43.03
C SER A 359 -9.68 -44.93 42.27
N ASN A 360 -10.08 -46.00 41.56
CA ASN A 360 -11.38 -46.18 40.87
C ASN A 360 -12.62 -45.62 41.61
N ASN A 361 -12.62 -45.58 42.94
CA ASN A 361 -13.71 -45.01 43.72
C ASN A 361 -13.94 -43.51 43.48
N THR A 362 -12.91 -42.70 43.21
CA THR A 362 -13.06 -41.24 43.06
C THR A 362 -13.81 -40.89 41.78
N ILE A 363 -13.53 -41.60 40.69
CA ILE A 363 -14.23 -41.45 39.41
C ILE A 363 -15.68 -41.93 39.58
N SER A 364 -15.92 -43.05 40.26
CA SER A 364 -17.27 -43.52 40.58
C SER A 364 -18.04 -42.57 41.49
N TYR A 365 -17.37 -41.84 42.40
CA TYR A 365 -18.00 -40.91 43.33
C TYR A 365 -18.35 -39.57 42.66
N LEU A 366 -17.51 -39.10 41.73
CA LEU A 366 -17.78 -37.91 40.91
C LEU A 366 -18.95 -38.15 39.93
N VAL A 367 -19.06 -39.37 39.39
CA VAL A 367 -20.15 -39.78 38.48
C VAL A 367 -21.47 -40.05 39.21
N GLY A 368 -21.43 -40.46 40.49
CA GLY A 368 -22.61 -40.84 41.24
C GLY A 368 -23.47 -39.69 41.79
N ASN A 369 -22.95 -38.46 41.85
CA ASN A 369 -23.65 -37.31 42.43
C ASN A 369 -23.47 -36.05 41.57
N PRO A 370 -24.44 -35.68 40.70
CA PRO A 370 -24.42 -34.38 40.04
C PRO A 370 -24.67 -33.28 41.08
N VAL A 371 -23.61 -32.54 41.43
CA VAL A 371 -23.67 -31.34 42.29
C VAL A 371 -24.34 -30.17 41.52
N PRO A 372 -25.09 -29.26 42.18
CA PRO A 372 -25.82 -28.20 41.49
C PRO A 372 -24.94 -27.12 40.83
N LEU A 373 -25.28 -26.84 39.57
CA LEU A 373 -24.59 -26.06 38.54
C LEU A 373 -24.15 -24.63 38.94
N SER A 374 -22.85 -24.39 39.01
CA SER A 374 -22.24 -23.04 38.92
C SER A 374 -21.41 -22.87 37.63
N SER A 375 -21.17 -21.63 37.18
CA SER A 375 -20.56 -21.33 35.87
C SER A 375 -19.16 -21.92 35.65
N THR A 376 -18.44 -22.27 36.73
CA THR A 376 -17.11 -22.91 36.72
C THR A 376 -17.16 -24.42 36.49
N GLU A 377 -18.31 -25.08 36.66
CA GLU A 377 -18.43 -26.55 36.58
C GLU A 377 -18.59 -27.08 35.15
N TRP A 378 -18.97 -26.25 34.18
CA TRP A 378 -19.12 -26.71 32.79
C TRP A 378 -17.83 -27.30 32.21
N VAL A 379 -16.68 -26.73 32.56
CA VAL A 379 -15.38 -27.22 32.10
C VAL A 379 -15.09 -28.59 32.70
N GLU A 380 -15.38 -28.78 33.99
CA GLU A 380 -15.21 -30.05 34.68
C GLU A 380 -16.14 -31.11 34.09
N LEU A 381 -17.40 -30.77 33.85
CA LEU A 381 -18.38 -31.67 33.26
C LEU A 381 -18.02 -32.06 31.81
N LEU A 382 -17.58 -31.11 30.98
CA LEU A 382 -17.09 -31.38 29.63
C LEU A 382 -15.93 -32.38 29.63
N LEU A 383 -15.10 -32.26 30.66
CA LEU A 383 -13.89 -33.03 30.82
C LEU A 383 -14.21 -34.42 31.37
N ILE A 384 -15.21 -34.56 32.25
CA ILE A 384 -15.81 -35.84 32.65
C ILE A 384 -16.36 -36.59 31.43
N ASP A 385 -17.19 -35.95 30.61
CA ASP A 385 -17.74 -36.56 29.38
C ASP A 385 -16.60 -37.08 28.47
N THR A 386 -15.50 -36.33 28.35
CA THR A 386 -14.35 -36.77 27.55
C THR A 386 -13.64 -37.98 28.15
N ILE A 387 -13.47 -38.02 29.48
CA ILE A 387 -12.88 -39.16 30.18
C ILE A 387 -13.78 -40.38 30.04
N GLU A 388 -15.10 -40.21 30.14
CA GLU A 388 -16.06 -41.31 30.06
C GLU A 388 -15.94 -42.04 28.72
N THR A 389 -15.84 -41.31 27.60
CA THR A 389 -15.63 -41.95 26.28
C THR A 389 -14.33 -42.75 26.17
N LEU A 390 -13.33 -42.47 27.00
CA LEU A 390 -12.07 -43.21 27.04
C LEU A 390 -12.14 -44.39 28.03
N LEU A 391 -12.83 -44.22 29.16
CA LEU A 391 -13.09 -45.27 30.14
C LEU A 391 -14.10 -46.31 29.66
N THR A 392 -14.85 -46.05 28.59
CA THR A 392 -15.75 -47.07 28.03
C THR A 392 -15.02 -48.10 27.19
N ARG A 393 -13.74 -47.84 26.87
CA ARG A 393 -12.85 -48.79 26.21
C ARG A 393 -12.31 -49.82 27.19
N ASP A 394 -12.63 -51.09 26.92
CA ASP A 394 -12.15 -52.25 27.69
C ASP A 394 -10.61 -52.26 27.85
N ILE A 395 -9.89 -51.81 26.81
CA ILE A 395 -8.42 -51.74 26.86
C ILE A 395 -7.90 -50.77 27.93
N VAL A 396 -8.60 -49.65 28.16
CA VAL A 396 -8.20 -48.60 29.11
C VAL A 396 -8.55 -49.02 30.53
N VAL A 397 -9.77 -49.53 30.73
CA VAL A 397 -10.24 -50.01 32.04
C VAL A 397 -9.38 -51.16 32.53
N ASN A 398 -9.13 -52.16 31.69
CA ASN A 398 -8.36 -53.35 32.04
C ASN A 398 -6.85 -53.20 31.81
N MET A 399 -6.38 -51.98 31.48
CA MET A 399 -4.95 -51.69 31.24
C MET A 399 -4.26 -52.72 30.34
N LYS A 400 -4.94 -53.12 29.26
CA LYS A 400 -4.40 -54.10 28.32
C LYS A 400 -3.25 -53.48 27.55
N ILE A 401 -2.02 -53.77 27.98
CA ILE A 401 -0.76 -53.20 27.45
C ILE A 401 -0.73 -53.23 25.92
N VAL A 402 -1.10 -54.37 25.31
CA VAL A 402 -1.12 -54.53 23.85
C VAL A 402 -2.07 -53.55 23.17
N GLY A 403 -3.28 -53.36 23.72
CA GLY A 403 -4.28 -52.43 23.19
C GLY A 403 -3.86 -50.96 23.35
N LEU A 404 -3.32 -50.58 24.51
CA LEU A 404 -2.80 -49.22 24.73
C LEU A 404 -1.60 -48.91 23.81
N VAL A 405 -0.66 -49.86 23.66
CA VAL A 405 0.47 -49.71 22.74
C VAL A 405 -0.02 -49.58 21.31
N CYS A 406 -1.03 -50.37 20.90
CA CYS A 406 -1.62 -50.29 19.57
C CYS A 406 -2.25 -48.91 19.31
N LEU A 407 -3.03 -48.39 20.27
CA LEU A 407 -3.65 -47.05 20.21
C LEU A 407 -2.59 -45.93 20.14
N GLY A 408 -1.56 -46.00 20.97
CA GLY A 408 -0.46 -45.03 20.97
C GLY A 408 0.34 -45.05 19.67
N CYS A 409 0.62 -46.25 19.15
CA CYS A 409 1.31 -46.43 17.87
C CYS A 409 0.46 -45.96 16.68
N SER A 410 -0.85 -46.22 16.64
CA SER A 410 -1.73 -45.72 15.58
C SER A 410 -1.79 -44.19 15.59
N ALA A 411 -1.91 -43.59 16.78
CA ALA A 411 -1.86 -42.14 16.97
C ALA A 411 -0.55 -41.54 16.45
N LEU A 412 0.61 -42.09 16.88
CA LEU A 412 1.92 -41.63 16.44
C LEU A 412 2.11 -41.77 14.93
N CYS A 413 1.66 -42.89 14.35
CA CYS A 413 1.74 -43.16 12.92
C CYS A 413 0.95 -42.13 12.10
N TRP A 414 -0.28 -41.79 12.48
CA TRP A 414 -1.06 -40.77 11.76
C TRP A 414 -0.47 -39.37 11.89
N TRP A 415 0.08 -39.01 13.05
CA TRP A 415 0.77 -37.72 13.23
C TRP A 415 2.05 -37.63 12.38
N LEU A 416 2.92 -38.65 12.44
CA LEU A 416 4.11 -38.72 11.59
C LEU A 416 3.74 -38.71 10.11
N GLY A 417 2.68 -39.43 9.73
CA GLY A 417 2.11 -39.44 8.39
C GLY A 417 1.78 -38.04 7.90
N LEU A 418 1.03 -37.26 8.68
CA LEU A 418 0.70 -35.87 8.36
C LEU A 418 1.96 -35.01 8.25
N VAL A 419 2.82 -35.01 9.26
CA VAL A 419 4.06 -34.20 9.28
C VAL A 419 4.89 -34.48 8.03
N LEU A 420 5.15 -35.75 7.71
CA LEU A 420 5.93 -36.15 6.54
C LEU A 420 5.29 -35.71 5.22
N SER A 421 3.95 -35.78 5.10
CA SER A 421 3.22 -35.32 3.92
C SER A 421 3.27 -33.80 3.72
N THR A 422 3.53 -33.03 4.78
CA THR A 422 3.53 -31.55 4.76
C THR A 422 4.91 -30.94 4.99
N VAL A 423 5.96 -31.73 5.24
CA VAL A 423 7.34 -31.25 5.46
C VAL A 423 7.85 -30.38 4.31
N TYR A 424 7.37 -30.59 3.08
CA TYR A 424 7.72 -29.73 1.95
C TYR A 424 7.44 -28.24 2.22
N ILE A 425 6.39 -27.92 3.00
CA ILE A 425 5.99 -26.56 3.35
C ILE A 425 7.11 -25.86 4.12
N TRP A 426 7.82 -26.58 4.99
CA TRP A 426 8.95 -26.05 5.77
C TRP A 426 10.09 -25.51 4.87
N PHE A 427 10.24 -26.09 3.68
CA PHE A 427 11.30 -25.76 2.72
C PHE A 427 10.84 -24.80 1.61
N LEU A 428 9.57 -24.37 1.59
CA LEU A 428 9.09 -23.40 0.62
C LEU A 428 9.83 -22.07 0.75
N LYS A 429 10.30 -21.54 -0.38
CA LYS A 429 10.83 -20.18 -0.51
C LYS A 429 9.72 -19.32 -1.12
N ILE A 430 9.02 -18.57 -0.29
CA ILE A 430 7.91 -17.68 -0.69
C ILE A 430 8.50 -16.30 -1.02
N HIS A 431 7.98 -15.60 -2.05
CA HIS A 431 8.41 -14.21 -2.32
C HIS A 431 7.73 -13.25 -1.34
N ARG A 432 8.26 -12.02 -1.25
CA ARG A 432 7.73 -11.01 -0.32
C ARG A 432 6.26 -10.69 -0.67
N ILE A 433 5.37 -10.75 0.32
CA ILE A 433 3.92 -10.48 0.18
C ILE A 433 3.29 -11.22 -1.01
N GLU A 434 3.54 -12.51 -1.11
CA GLU A 434 2.90 -13.34 -2.13
C GLU A 434 1.36 -13.34 -1.94
N ARG A 435 0.61 -13.41 -3.05
CA ARG A 435 -0.87 -13.38 -2.97
C ARG A 435 -1.38 -14.64 -2.31
N THR A 436 -2.49 -14.54 -1.60
CA THR A 436 -3.17 -15.71 -1.02
C THR A 436 -3.56 -16.77 -2.05
N LYS A 437 -3.89 -16.35 -3.28
CA LYS A 437 -4.18 -17.25 -4.41
C LYS A 437 -2.96 -18.04 -4.89
N ASP A 438 -1.77 -17.48 -4.68
CA ASP A 438 -0.50 -18.10 -5.07
C ASP A 438 0.08 -18.95 -3.92
N LEU A 439 -0.40 -18.78 -2.68
CA LEU A 439 -0.04 -19.63 -1.54
C LEU A 439 -0.95 -20.83 -1.36
N PHE A 440 -2.25 -20.58 -1.34
CA PHE A 440 -3.27 -21.58 -1.10
C PHE A 440 -3.99 -21.87 -2.40
N VAL A 441 -4.32 -23.14 -2.60
CA VAL A 441 -4.98 -23.59 -3.82
C VAL A 441 -6.47 -23.32 -3.78
N GLN A 442 -7.14 -23.84 -2.78
CA GLN A 442 -8.52 -23.50 -2.45
C GLN A 442 -8.59 -22.28 -1.53
N ARG A 443 -9.68 -21.52 -1.66
CA ARG A 443 -9.89 -20.29 -0.85
C ARG A 443 -10.45 -20.57 0.54
N MET A 444 -10.84 -21.81 0.82
CA MET A 444 -11.49 -22.25 2.05
C MET A 444 -10.53 -22.99 2.99
N TYR A 445 -10.96 -23.12 4.22
CA TYR A 445 -10.49 -24.10 5.20
C TYR A 445 -11.67 -25.00 5.55
N GLU A 446 -11.40 -26.18 6.08
CA GLU A 446 -12.45 -27.02 6.68
C GLU A 446 -12.54 -26.74 8.17
N GLY A 447 -13.75 -26.52 8.69
CA GLY A 447 -13.94 -26.23 10.12
C GLY A 447 -13.49 -27.39 11.02
N ALA A 448 -13.85 -28.62 10.63
CA ALA A 448 -13.48 -29.85 11.32
C ALA A 448 -11.99 -30.25 11.16
N PHE A 449 -11.41 -29.97 9.99
CA PHE A 449 -10.04 -30.38 9.63
C PHE A 449 -9.13 -29.16 9.51
N LEU A 450 -9.12 -28.28 10.53
CA LEU A 450 -8.48 -26.98 10.41
C LEU A 450 -6.97 -27.10 10.10
N GLU A 451 -6.23 -27.90 10.87
CA GLU A 451 -4.77 -27.99 10.67
C GLU A 451 -4.43 -28.70 9.36
N GLN A 452 -5.10 -29.82 9.07
CA GLN A 452 -4.86 -30.59 7.85
C GLN A 452 -5.25 -29.76 6.62
N SER A 453 -6.41 -29.07 6.67
CA SER A 453 -6.85 -28.21 5.58
C SER A 453 -5.92 -27.05 5.35
N LEU A 454 -5.38 -26.39 6.37
CA LEU A 454 -4.47 -25.27 6.17
C LEU A 454 -3.12 -25.73 5.59
N MET A 455 -2.57 -26.84 6.11
CA MET A 455 -1.28 -27.36 5.64
C MET A 455 -1.40 -27.93 4.22
N LEU A 456 -2.32 -28.86 3.99
CA LEU A 456 -2.49 -29.52 2.70
C LEU A 456 -3.02 -28.58 1.62
N ASN A 457 -3.69 -27.48 1.96
CA ASN A 457 -4.08 -26.45 0.98
C ASN A 457 -2.91 -25.56 0.54
N THR A 458 -1.74 -25.65 1.18
CA THR A 458 -0.54 -24.93 0.72
C THR A 458 -0.03 -25.56 -0.58
N ARG A 459 0.13 -24.79 -1.66
CA ARG A 459 0.58 -25.29 -2.97
C ARG A 459 1.82 -26.19 -2.86
N PHE A 460 1.70 -27.43 -3.33
CA PHE A 460 2.82 -28.39 -3.41
C PHE A 460 3.84 -27.99 -4.49
N GLU A 461 3.35 -27.63 -5.68
CA GLU A 461 4.20 -27.09 -6.73
C GLU A 461 4.65 -25.66 -6.38
N ILE A 462 5.88 -25.55 -5.88
CA ILE A 462 6.72 -24.38 -6.14
C ILE A 462 6.65 -24.19 -7.65
N ARG A 463 6.00 -23.12 -8.14
CA ARG A 463 6.04 -22.71 -9.55
C ARG A 463 7.51 -22.65 -9.99
N LYS A 464 8.04 -23.76 -10.47
CA LYS A 464 9.28 -23.81 -11.24
C LYS A 464 9.07 -23.11 -12.59
N LYS A 465 7.82 -22.78 -12.96
CA LYS A 465 7.51 -21.77 -13.99
C LYS A 465 8.16 -20.39 -13.76
N ILE A 466 8.59 -20.04 -12.54
CA ILE A 466 9.39 -18.83 -12.29
C ILE A 466 10.90 -19.14 -12.19
N LYS A 467 11.29 -20.39 -11.91
CA LYS A 467 12.71 -20.78 -11.74
C LYS A 467 13.39 -21.40 -12.96
N GLU A 468 12.64 -21.98 -13.89
CA GLU A 468 13.17 -22.58 -15.13
C GLU A 468 13.06 -21.66 -16.33
N LYS A 469 12.16 -20.67 -16.27
CA LYS A 469 12.46 -19.40 -16.94
C LYS A 469 13.49 -18.65 -16.10
N LYS A 470 14.67 -19.26 -16.02
CA LYS A 470 15.95 -18.69 -15.63
C LYS A 470 16.36 -17.67 -16.70
N HIS A 471 15.44 -16.75 -17.05
CA HIS A 471 15.88 -15.48 -17.57
C HIS A 471 16.71 -14.89 -16.43
N GLU A 472 17.93 -14.53 -16.78
CA GLU A 472 18.90 -13.82 -15.94
C GLU A 472 18.16 -12.91 -14.97
N LYS A 473 18.59 -12.80 -13.70
CA LYS A 473 18.04 -11.82 -12.74
C LYS A 473 17.75 -10.51 -13.47
N GLU A 474 16.49 -10.29 -13.83
CA GLU A 474 16.15 -9.28 -14.83
C GLU A 474 16.26 -7.92 -14.18
N THR A 475 17.06 -7.05 -14.76
CA THR A 475 17.33 -5.73 -14.23
C THR A 475 16.15 -4.81 -14.54
N ILE A 476 15.59 -4.22 -13.49
CA ILE A 476 14.51 -3.23 -13.63
C ILE A 476 15.13 -1.86 -13.83
N ARG A 477 14.67 -1.14 -14.84
CA ARG A 477 15.16 0.20 -15.15
C ARG A 477 14.20 1.23 -14.60
N VAL A 478 14.69 2.12 -13.78
CA VAL A 478 13.90 3.19 -13.16
C VAL A 478 14.46 4.52 -13.60
N PHE A 479 13.66 5.25 -14.37
CA PHE A 479 13.97 6.59 -14.82
C PHE A 479 13.31 7.59 -13.86
N LEU A 480 14.10 8.36 -13.12
CA LEU A 480 13.60 9.41 -12.25
C LEU A 480 13.47 10.69 -13.07
N CYS A 481 12.27 11.25 -13.16
CA CYS A 481 11.96 12.39 -14.03
C CYS A 481 11.39 13.54 -13.19
N ALA A 482 12.23 14.53 -12.89
CA ALA A 482 11.84 15.74 -12.20
C ALA A 482 11.52 16.87 -13.18
N THR A 483 10.42 17.60 -12.94
CA THR A 483 10.11 18.84 -13.67
C THR A 483 10.35 20.04 -12.76
N MET A 484 11.12 21.02 -13.23
CA MET A 484 11.48 22.22 -12.48
C MET A 484 11.01 23.47 -13.21
N TRP A 485 10.47 24.44 -12.45
CA TRP A 485 10.13 25.76 -12.97
C TRP A 485 10.37 26.84 -11.91
N HIS A 486 11.41 27.63 -12.12
CA HIS A 486 11.82 28.73 -11.23
C HIS A 486 11.88 28.33 -9.74
N GLU A 487 12.40 27.13 -9.47
CA GLU A 487 12.59 26.65 -8.09
C GLU A 487 13.64 27.49 -7.37
N THR A 488 13.52 27.58 -6.05
CA THR A 488 14.50 28.22 -5.17
C THR A 488 15.72 27.33 -4.93
N TYR A 489 16.82 27.92 -4.45
CA TYR A 489 18.03 27.18 -4.09
C TYR A 489 17.73 26.04 -3.10
N ASP A 490 16.92 26.27 -2.07
CA ASP A 490 16.56 25.26 -1.06
C ASP A 490 15.72 24.11 -1.65
N GLU A 491 14.84 24.42 -2.61
CA GLU A 491 14.03 23.43 -3.35
C GLU A 491 14.91 22.53 -4.21
N MET A 492 15.77 23.15 -5.02
CA MET A 492 16.73 22.43 -5.86
C MET A 492 17.68 21.57 -5.01
N MET A 493 18.13 22.07 -3.86
CA MET A 493 19.01 21.34 -2.94
C MET A 493 18.36 20.02 -2.47
N LYS A 494 17.09 20.05 -2.07
CA LYS A 494 16.35 18.88 -1.57
C LYS A 494 16.27 17.74 -2.61
N ILE A 495 15.88 18.08 -3.83
CA ILE A 495 15.70 17.08 -4.89
C ILE A 495 17.04 16.53 -5.37
N ILE A 496 18.07 17.38 -5.49
CA ILE A 496 19.42 16.93 -5.88
C ILE A 496 20.01 16.01 -4.80
N ILE A 497 19.91 16.35 -3.52
CA ILE A 497 20.33 15.45 -2.42
C ILE A 497 19.61 14.11 -2.51
N SER A 498 18.30 14.09 -2.80
CA SER A 498 17.54 12.84 -2.94
C SER A 498 18.04 11.95 -4.09
N MET A 499 18.42 12.56 -5.22
CA MET A 499 19.04 11.83 -6.35
C MET A 499 20.41 11.27 -5.98
N PHE A 500 21.25 12.02 -5.27
CA PHE A 500 22.56 11.54 -4.80
C PHE A 500 22.45 10.44 -3.73
N ARG A 501 21.46 10.52 -2.83
CA ARG A 501 21.15 9.41 -1.90
C ARG A 501 20.78 8.14 -2.66
N MET A 502 20.03 8.26 -3.76
CA MET A 502 19.69 7.12 -4.62
C MET A 502 20.92 6.52 -5.31
N ASP A 503 21.81 7.37 -5.83
CA ASP A 503 23.08 6.94 -6.44
C ASP A 503 23.94 6.15 -5.46
N LYS A 504 24.06 6.65 -4.22
CA LYS A 504 24.73 5.96 -3.12
C LYS A 504 24.07 4.62 -2.75
N TYR A 505 22.74 4.56 -2.79
CA TYR A 505 21.98 3.37 -2.39
C TYR A 505 22.08 2.19 -3.38
N ARG A 506 22.19 2.47 -4.68
CA ARG A 506 22.45 1.47 -5.73
C ARG A 506 23.51 1.98 -6.72
N PRO A 507 24.80 1.76 -6.43
CA PRO A 507 25.89 2.16 -7.32
C PRO A 507 25.83 1.38 -8.64
N LYS A 508 26.23 2.03 -9.74
CA LYS A 508 26.35 1.38 -11.05
C LYS A 508 27.67 0.62 -11.13
N THR A 509 27.67 -0.65 -10.72
CA THR A 509 28.84 -1.54 -10.80
C THR A 509 28.78 -2.45 -12.03
N GLU A 510 29.92 -3.01 -12.47
CA GLU A 510 29.96 -4.00 -13.57
C GLU A 510 29.17 -5.29 -13.27
N GLN A 511 28.93 -5.61 -11.99
CA GLN A 511 28.06 -6.72 -11.62
C GLN A 511 26.57 -6.36 -11.83
N LYS A 512 25.81 -7.26 -12.45
CA LYS A 512 24.35 -7.12 -12.69
C LYS A 512 23.60 -6.79 -11.39
N SER A 513 23.17 -5.53 -11.27
CA SER A 513 22.23 -5.09 -10.24
C SER A 513 20.81 -5.56 -10.57
N ASP A 514 19.96 -5.65 -9.54
CA ASP A 514 18.53 -5.95 -9.71
C ASP A 514 17.72 -4.73 -10.18
N VAL A 515 18.26 -3.52 -9.98
CA VAL A 515 17.67 -2.24 -10.38
C VAL A 515 18.76 -1.30 -10.89
N GLU A 516 18.51 -0.64 -12.02
CA GLU A 516 19.32 0.42 -12.63
C GLU A 516 18.58 1.76 -12.52
N PHE A 517 19.30 2.83 -12.17
CA PHE A 517 18.77 4.19 -12.07
C PHE A 517 19.34 5.11 -13.14
N GLU A 518 18.48 5.94 -13.73
CA GLU A 518 18.86 7.06 -14.57
C GLU A 518 18.03 8.28 -14.15
N PHE A 519 18.68 9.42 -13.95
CA PHE A 519 18.03 10.63 -13.46
C PHE A 519 17.87 11.63 -14.61
N HIS A 520 16.68 12.21 -14.73
CA HIS A 520 16.35 13.23 -15.69
C HIS A 520 15.70 14.42 -15.00
N ILE A 521 16.21 15.60 -15.27
CA ILE A 521 15.65 16.87 -14.82
C ILE A 521 15.22 17.65 -16.06
N TYR A 522 14.01 18.17 -16.08
CA TYR A 522 13.48 19.00 -17.17
C TYR A 522 13.22 20.40 -16.63
N VAL A 523 14.06 21.34 -17.03
CA VAL A 523 13.98 22.75 -16.60
C VAL A 523 13.19 23.53 -17.64
N ASP A 524 11.99 23.97 -17.25
CA ASP A 524 11.14 24.84 -18.07
C ASP A 524 11.65 26.29 -18.06
N ASP A 525 11.56 26.96 -19.22
CA ASP A 525 11.99 28.35 -19.43
C ASP A 525 13.45 28.65 -19.04
N ALA A 526 14.37 27.77 -19.42
CA ALA A 526 15.78 27.78 -18.98
C ALA A 526 16.66 28.91 -19.56
N PHE A 527 16.14 29.71 -20.50
CA PHE A 527 16.93 30.65 -21.30
C PHE A 527 16.31 32.04 -21.37
N LYS A 528 17.15 33.08 -21.27
CA LYS A 528 16.80 34.50 -21.38
C LYS A 528 17.59 35.17 -22.51
N ASP A 529 17.06 36.29 -23.01
CA ASP A 529 17.76 37.12 -24.01
C ASP A 529 18.64 38.15 -23.27
N VAL A 530 19.94 38.20 -23.58
CA VAL A 530 20.89 39.19 -23.05
C VAL A 530 21.69 39.72 -24.24
N LYS A 531 21.59 41.02 -24.51
CA LYS A 531 22.27 41.69 -25.65
C LYS A 531 22.06 40.93 -26.98
N GLU A 532 20.81 40.60 -27.30
CA GLU A 532 20.39 39.81 -28.48
C GLU A 532 20.86 38.33 -28.53
N GLU A 533 21.69 37.89 -27.58
CA GLU A 533 22.15 36.51 -27.49
C GLU A 533 21.35 35.71 -26.46
N ARG A 534 21.04 34.45 -26.80
CA ARG A 534 20.42 33.50 -25.85
C ARG A 534 21.45 33.09 -24.80
N HIS A 535 21.11 33.30 -23.53
CA HIS A 535 21.88 32.93 -22.36
C HIS A 535 21.04 32.06 -21.42
N THR A 536 21.68 31.24 -20.58
CA THR A 536 20.97 30.55 -19.50
C THR A 536 20.43 31.56 -18.49
N ASN A 537 19.25 31.29 -17.93
CA ASN A 537 18.70 32.12 -16.86
C ASN A 537 19.41 31.88 -15.52
N GLU A 538 19.14 32.72 -14.53
CA GLU A 538 19.70 32.63 -13.18
C GLU A 538 19.32 31.33 -12.44
N TYR A 539 18.17 30.73 -12.74
CA TYR A 539 17.75 29.48 -12.10
C TYR A 539 18.59 28.28 -12.54
N VAL A 540 18.98 28.23 -13.81
CA VAL A 540 19.92 27.22 -14.32
C VAL A 540 21.28 27.38 -13.67
N GLU A 541 21.73 28.62 -13.45
CA GLU A 541 22.99 28.89 -12.76
C GLU A 541 22.94 28.43 -11.30
N ILE A 542 21.84 28.71 -10.59
CA ILE A 542 21.61 28.21 -9.22
C ILE A 542 21.62 26.67 -9.20
N LEU A 543 20.94 26.03 -10.16
CA LEU A 543 20.91 24.56 -10.24
C LEU A 543 22.30 23.96 -10.41
N VAL A 544 23.14 24.57 -11.25
CA VAL A 544 24.53 24.14 -11.46
C VAL A 544 25.37 24.31 -10.18
N ASP A 545 25.22 25.45 -9.49
CA ASP A 545 25.88 25.69 -8.20
C ASP A 545 25.46 24.63 -7.15
N VAL A 546 24.17 24.32 -7.05
CA VAL A 546 23.63 23.29 -6.14
C VAL A 546 24.19 21.91 -6.47
N ILE A 547 24.20 21.50 -7.75
CA ILE A 547 24.73 20.20 -8.17
C ILE A 547 26.22 20.10 -7.81
N LYS A 548 27.00 21.17 -8.03
CA LYS A 548 28.41 21.22 -7.68
C LYS A 548 28.65 21.03 -6.18
N GLU A 549 27.88 21.74 -5.35
CA GLU A 549 27.98 21.65 -3.89
C GLU A 549 27.64 20.24 -3.38
N VAL A 550 26.54 19.66 -3.84
CA VAL A 550 26.15 18.30 -3.46
C VAL A 550 27.17 17.27 -3.96
N TYR A 551 27.73 17.48 -5.16
CA TYR A 551 28.75 16.60 -5.71
C TYR A 551 29.98 16.52 -4.81
N LEU A 552 30.48 17.65 -4.33
CA LEU A 552 31.61 17.71 -3.41
C LEU A 552 31.31 16.96 -2.10
N ASN A 553 30.16 17.27 -1.49
CA ASN A 553 29.75 16.65 -0.22
C ASN A 553 29.63 15.11 -0.31
N PHE A 554 29.11 14.57 -1.41
CA PHE A 554 28.99 13.12 -1.60
C PHE A 554 30.28 12.44 -2.11
N SER A 555 31.31 13.23 -2.45
CA SER A 555 32.62 12.71 -2.88
C SER A 555 33.62 12.61 -1.72
N GLU A 556 33.49 13.44 -0.68
CA GLU A 556 34.45 13.56 0.45
C GLU A 556 34.38 12.45 1.52
N GLU A 557 33.53 11.41 1.36
CA GLU A 557 33.37 10.34 2.36
C GLU A 557 34.57 9.36 2.51
N ASP A 558 35.66 9.52 1.75
CA ASP A 558 36.92 8.84 2.07
C ASP A 558 37.55 9.54 3.29
N SER A 559 37.54 8.86 4.43
CA SER A 559 37.84 9.36 5.79
C SER A 559 39.29 9.80 6.06
N SER A 560 39.92 10.56 5.16
CA SER A 560 41.17 11.28 5.45
C SER A 560 40.99 12.77 5.20
N VAL A 561 40.92 13.53 6.32
CA VAL A 561 40.73 14.98 6.42
C VAL A 561 41.74 15.82 5.61
N PHE A 562 42.75 15.20 4.99
CA PHE A 562 43.88 15.87 4.33
C PHE A 562 44.08 15.44 2.86
N LYS A 563 43.02 15.22 2.07
CA LYS A 563 43.17 15.24 0.60
C LYS A 563 43.02 16.67 0.09
N ASN A 564 44.03 17.16 -0.63
CA ASN A 564 43.91 18.33 -1.51
C ASN A 564 42.65 18.17 -2.37
N GLN A 565 41.85 19.24 -2.52
CA GLN A 565 40.65 19.26 -3.36
C GLN A 565 40.95 18.57 -4.70
N GLN A 566 40.41 17.37 -4.88
CA GLN A 566 40.57 16.67 -6.16
C GLN A 566 39.84 17.48 -7.24
N PRO A 567 40.41 17.63 -8.44
CA PRO A 567 39.73 18.32 -9.53
C PRO A 567 38.41 17.60 -9.84
N LEU A 568 37.32 18.38 -9.95
CA LEU A 568 36.00 17.88 -10.29
C LEU A 568 36.05 17.11 -11.63
N PRO A 569 35.42 15.92 -11.73
CA PRO A 569 35.55 15.06 -12.88
C PRO A 569 34.94 15.68 -14.14
N SER A 570 35.32 15.13 -15.30
CA SER A 570 34.87 15.64 -16.58
C SER A 570 33.39 15.32 -16.87
N GLN A 571 32.59 16.36 -17.06
CA GLN A 571 31.16 16.30 -17.39
C GLN A 571 30.90 16.81 -18.81
N LYS A 572 29.66 16.70 -19.30
CA LYS A 572 29.30 17.09 -20.66
C LYS A 572 28.27 18.22 -20.69
N ILE A 573 28.47 19.16 -21.61
CA ILE A 573 27.48 20.16 -22.00
C ILE A 573 27.18 19.93 -23.48
N ILE A 574 25.92 19.67 -23.82
CA ILE A 574 25.49 19.28 -25.15
C ILE A 574 24.45 20.29 -25.64
N SER A 575 24.63 20.79 -26.86
CA SER A 575 23.61 21.60 -27.54
C SER A 575 22.55 20.70 -28.16
N THR A 576 21.27 20.97 -27.90
CA THR A 576 20.16 20.14 -28.38
C THR A 576 19.16 20.96 -29.22
N PRO A 577 18.32 20.33 -30.06
CA PRO A 577 17.28 21.04 -30.84
C PRO A 577 16.26 21.82 -30.01
N PHE A 578 16.10 21.45 -28.74
CA PHE A 578 15.15 22.04 -27.82
C PHE A 578 15.78 23.06 -26.86
N GLY A 579 17.11 23.28 -26.93
CA GLY A 579 17.85 24.15 -26.03
C GLY A 579 19.24 23.59 -25.71
N GLY A 580 19.38 22.99 -24.53
CA GLY A 580 20.65 22.42 -24.07
C GLY A 580 20.46 21.20 -23.16
N ARG A 581 21.54 20.46 -22.94
CA ARG A 581 21.59 19.32 -22.02
C ARG A 581 22.90 19.33 -21.24
N LEU A 582 22.82 19.11 -19.93
CA LEU A 582 23.97 18.87 -19.06
C LEU A 582 23.94 17.40 -18.65
N GLU A 583 25.02 16.65 -18.87
CA GLU A 583 25.12 15.26 -18.43
C GLU A 583 26.20 15.14 -17.35
N TYR A 584 25.76 14.65 -16.19
CA TYR A 584 26.59 14.38 -15.02
C TYR A 584 26.70 12.87 -14.80
N THR A 585 27.93 12.37 -14.70
CA THR A 585 28.19 11.07 -14.08
C THR A 585 28.33 11.30 -12.58
N LEU A 586 27.40 10.75 -11.79
CA LEU A 586 27.40 10.89 -10.33
C LEU A 586 28.55 10.07 -9.70
N PRO A 587 28.94 10.35 -8.44
CA PRO A 587 30.10 9.71 -7.81
C PRO A 587 30.07 8.18 -7.79
N LYS A 588 28.88 7.55 -7.77
CA LYS A 588 28.73 6.09 -7.79
C LYS A 588 28.29 5.53 -9.15
N GLY A 589 28.44 6.31 -10.21
CA GLY A 589 28.39 5.88 -11.61
C GLY A 589 27.03 5.96 -12.30
N ASN A 590 25.93 6.23 -11.59
CA ASN A 590 24.66 6.51 -12.26
C ASN A 590 24.73 7.86 -12.98
N VAL A 591 23.86 8.03 -13.98
CA VAL A 591 23.88 9.21 -14.86
C VAL A 591 22.70 10.12 -14.54
N MET A 592 22.98 11.42 -14.41
CA MET A 592 21.99 12.47 -14.26
C MET A 592 22.03 13.41 -15.47
N ILE A 593 20.88 13.60 -16.11
CA ILE A 593 20.72 14.36 -17.34
C ILE A 593 19.78 15.53 -17.08
N VAL A 594 20.30 16.75 -17.15
CA VAL A 594 19.53 17.99 -17.02
C VAL A 594 19.22 18.50 -18.41
N ASN A 595 17.95 18.48 -18.79
CA ASN A 595 17.44 19.00 -20.07
C ASN A 595 16.95 20.43 -19.87
N LEU A 596 17.62 21.38 -20.53
CA LEU A 596 17.33 22.80 -20.53
C LEU A 596 16.40 23.12 -21.69
N LYS A 597 15.14 23.50 -21.41
CA LYS A 597 14.14 23.78 -22.43
C LYS A 597 14.13 25.27 -22.78
N ASP A 598 14.30 25.57 -24.07
CA ASP A 598 14.09 26.90 -24.61
C ASP A 598 12.62 27.08 -25.02
N LYS A 599 11.91 28.02 -24.37
CA LYS A 599 10.50 28.33 -24.69
C LYS A 599 10.27 28.78 -26.14
N LYS A 600 11.30 29.29 -26.83
CA LYS A 600 11.23 29.67 -28.25
C LYS A 600 11.30 28.45 -29.18
N LEU A 601 11.85 27.34 -28.71
CA LEU A 601 12.08 26.13 -29.52
C LEU A 601 11.09 25.00 -29.18
N ILE A 602 10.64 24.90 -27.93
CA ILE A 602 9.81 23.79 -27.47
C ILE A 602 8.71 24.25 -26.51
N ARG A 603 7.59 23.52 -26.48
CA ARG A 603 6.50 23.77 -25.52
C ARG A 603 6.99 23.70 -24.09
N HIS A 604 6.62 24.71 -23.31
CA HIS A 604 6.84 24.80 -21.88
C HIS A 604 5.63 24.26 -21.10
N LYS A 605 5.72 24.20 -19.76
CA LYS A 605 4.75 23.67 -18.78
C LYS A 605 4.93 22.17 -18.49
N LYS A 606 4.55 21.81 -17.26
CA LYS A 606 4.69 20.47 -16.67
C LYS A 606 4.18 19.35 -17.58
N ARG A 607 2.94 19.41 -18.08
CA ARG A 607 2.39 18.39 -19.00
C ARG A 607 3.28 18.12 -20.23
N TRP A 608 3.79 19.18 -20.86
CA TRP A 608 4.64 19.04 -22.06
C TRP A 608 6.04 18.54 -21.70
N SER A 609 6.57 18.90 -20.53
CA SER A 609 7.77 18.29 -19.95
C SER A 609 7.56 16.79 -19.69
N GLN A 610 6.38 16.40 -19.21
CA GLN A 610 6.03 14.99 -19.05
C GLN A 610 5.97 14.24 -20.37
N ILE A 611 5.28 14.79 -21.38
CA ILE A 611 5.26 14.21 -22.73
C ILE A 611 6.68 14.05 -23.29
N MET A 612 7.54 15.06 -23.09
CA MET A 612 8.93 15.04 -23.57
C MET A 612 9.70 13.84 -23.00
N TYR A 613 9.65 13.61 -21.69
CA TYR A 613 10.36 12.46 -21.10
C TYR A 613 9.69 11.14 -21.42
N LEU A 614 8.36 11.10 -21.52
CA LEU A 614 7.63 9.86 -21.83
C LEU A 614 8.05 9.31 -23.20
N TYR A 615 8.06 10.15 -24.23
CA TYR A 615 8.48 9.72 -25.57
C TYR A 615 9.98 9.48 -25.66
N TYR A 616 10.81 10.27 -24.98
CA TYR A 616 12.25 10.03 -24.98
C TYR A 616 12.61 8.71 -24.29
N ILE A 617 12.04 8.42 -23.13
CA ILE A 617 12.37 7.21 -22.39
C ILE A 617 11.72 5.99 -23.05
N LEU A 618 10.41 6.04 -23.30
CA LEU A 618 9.67 4.87 -23.77
C LEU A 618 9.77 4.71 -25.29
N GLY A 619 9.83 5.80 -26.06
CA GLY A 619 9.93 5.75 -27.52
C GLY A 619 11.37 5.67 -28.05
N TRP A 620 12.34 6.31 -27.39
CA TRP A 620 13.74 6.31 -27.83
C TRP A 620 14.62 5.36 -27.02
N ARG A 621 14.84 5.63 -25.72
CA ARG A 621 15.75 4.86 -24.85
C ARG A 621 15.42 3.37 -24.78
N LEU A 622 14.14 3.03 -24.70
CA LEU A 622 13.69 1.63 -24.62
C LEU A 622 13.66 0.93 -25.98
N HIS A 623 13.20 1.63 -27.02
CA HIS A 623 12.81 1.05 -28.31
C HIS A 623 13.93 1.00 -29.35
N LYS A 624 14.91 1.91 -29.29
CA LYS A 624 16.00 2.05 -30.28
C LYS A 624 16.68 0.72 -30.61
N LYS A 625 17.20 0.03 -29.59
CA LYS A 625 17.93 -1.24 -29.74
C LYS A 625 17.12 -2.39 -30.33
N TYR A 626 15.78 -2.29 -30.31
CA TYR A 626 14.90 -3.27 -30.94
C TYR A 626 14.61 -2.88 -32.37
N TYR A 627 14.42 -1.59 -32.63
CA TYR A 627 14.25 -1.07 -33.98
C TYR A 627 15.45 -1.41 -34.87
N GLU A 628 16.68 -1.21 -34.39
CA GLU A 628 17.92 -1.62 -35.08
C GLU A 628 17.93 -3.12 -35.41
N LYS A 629 17.44 -3.97 -34.49
CA LYS A 629 17.36 -5.42 -34.70
C LYS A 629 16.29 -5.82 -35.70
N PHE A 630 15.15 -5.12 -35.68
CA PHE A 630 14.08 -5.32 -36.65
C PHE A 630 14.53 -4.90 -38.06
N GLU A 631 15.26 -3.79 -38.19
CA GLU A 631 15.84 -3.36 -39.46
C GLU A 631 16.94 -4.33 -39.95
N ALA A 632 17.72 -4.90 -39.04
CA ALA A 632 18.70 -5.94 -39.37
C ALA A 632 18.07 -7.28 -39.82
N GLY A 633 16.74 -7.37 -39.88
CA GLY A 633 16.02 -8.57 -40.31
C GLY A 633 16.05 -9.71 -39.29
N GLU A 634 16.37 -9.45 -38.03
CA GLU A 634 16.23 -10.46 -36.97
C GLU A 634 14.75 -10.84 -36.84
N ASP A 635 14.43 -12.10 -37.15
CA ASP A 635 13.09 -12.55 -37.49
C ASP A 635 12.06 -12.29 -36.38
N LEU A 636 10.92 -11.73 -36.79
CA LEU A 636 9.83 -11.27 -35.93
C LEU A 636 9.14 -12.43 -35.19
N ASP A 637 9.13 -13.61 -35.83
CA ASP A 637 8.40 -14.82 -35.40
C ASP A 637 9.06 -16.13 -35.92
N CYS A 638 10.38 -16.33 -35.81
CA CYS A 638 11.04 -17.62 -36.12
C CYS A 638 12.20 -17.89 -35.14
N LEU A 639 12.58 -19.12 -34.73
CA LEU A 639 12.31 -20.47 -35.22
C LEU A 639 12.62 -21.45 -34.06
N LYS A 640 11.86 -22.53 -33.94
CA LYS A 640 12.15 -23.69 -33.07
C LYS A 640 13.48 -24.34 -33.51
N VAL A 641 14.62 -23.79 -33.12
CA VAL A 641 15.91 -24.47 -33.33
C VAL A 641 16.14 -25.39 -32.14
N ALA A 642 15.99 -26.68 -32.41
CA ALA A 642 16.47 -27.83 -31.63
C ALA A 642 16.66 -27.59 -30.12
N GLY A 643 15.57 -27.61 -29.35
CA GLY A 643 15.61 -27.85 -27.91
C GLY A 643 15.88 -26.64 -27.00
N GLU A 644 16.29 -25.48 -27.52
CA GLU A 644 16.39 -24.25 -26.73
C GLU A 644 15.24 -23.27 -27.07
N GLN A 645 14.52 -22.80 -26.04
CA GLN A 645 13.46 -21.81 -26.18
C GLN A 645 14.07 -20.44 -26.48
N THR A 646 14.36 -20.11 -27.74
CA THR A 646 14.69 -18.73 -28.13
C THR A 646 13.44 -17.86 -28.02
N GLU A 647 13.44 -16.93 -27.06
CA GLU A 647 12.34 -15.96 -26.87
C GLU A 647 12.30 -14.97 -28.03
N SER A 648 11.10 -14.71 -28.58
CA SER A 648 10.92 -13.80 -29.72
C SER A 648 11.29 -12.35 -29.32
N LEU A 649 11.74 -11.54 -30.29
CA LEU A 649 12.05 -10.13 -30.05
C LEU A 649 10.84 -9.36 -29.51
N LYS A 650 9.62 -9.67 -29.99
CA LYS A 650 8.36 -9.11 -29.47
C LYS A 650 8.15 -9.42 -27.99
N GLU A 651 8.41 -10.66 -27.58
CA GLU A 651 8.30 -11.06 -26.18
C GLU A 651 9.32 -10.35 -25.30
N LYS A 652 10.58 -10.25 -25.76
CA LYS A 652 11.64 -9.50 -25.06
C LYS A 652 11.26 -8.03 -24.88
N LEU A 653 10.82 -7.36 -25.96
CA LEU A 653 10.36 -5.98 -25.91
C LEU A 653 9.19 -5.81 -24.94
N LYS A 654 8.16 -6.67 -25.05
CA LYS A 654 7.01 -6.65 -24.14
C LYS A 654 7.46 -6.75 -22.68
N ARG A 655 8.43 -7.62 -22.38
CA ARG A 655 8.96 -7.80 -21.04
C ARG A 655 9.74 -6.59 -20.53
N GLU A 656 10.57 -5.98 -21.36
CA GLU A 656 11.29 -4.76 -20.96
C GLU A 656 10.34 -3.58 -20.74
N ARG A 657 9.26 -3.48 -21.52
CA ARG A 657 8.18 -2.50 -21.26
C ARG A 657 7.54 -2.71 -19.88
N GLU A 658 7.38 -3.96 -19.46
CA GLU A 658 6.84 -4.33 -18.13
C GLU A 658 7.84 -4.08 -16.99
N ASN A 659 9.15 -4.11 -17.28
CA ASN A 659 10.25 -3.90 -16.32
C ASN A 659 10.87 -2.49 -16.36
N THR A 660 10.32 -1.58 -17.16
CA THR A 660 10.72 -0.17 -17.22
C THR A 660 9.75 0.66 -16.40
N TYR A 661 10.25 1.41 -15.42
CA TYR A 661 9.46 2.28 -14.56
C TYR A 661 9.91 3.73 -14.66
N ILE A 662 8.97 4.66 -14.53
CA ILE A 662 9.22 6.10 -14.55
C ILE A 662 8.73 6.68 -13.23
N LEU A 663 9.64 7.25 -12.44
CA LEU A 663 9.30 7.97 -11.21
C LEU A 663 9.13 9.45 -11.55
N ALA A 664 7.89 9.93 -11.56
CA ALA A 664 7.58 11.34 -11.70
C ALA A 664 7.82 12.08 -10.38
N LEU A 665 8.52 13.23 -10.47
CA LEU A 665 8.94 14.05 -9.35
C LEU A 665 8.68 15.54 -9.63
N ASP A 666 8.35 16.29 -8.58
CA ASP A 666 8.36 17.76 -8.63
C ASP A 666 9.75 18.29 -8.19
N GLY A 667 10.06 19.52 -8.58
CA GLY A 667 11.38 20.14 -8.37
C GLY A 667 11.73 20.45 -6.91
N ASP A 668 10.78 20.27 -5.99
CA ASP A 668 10.87 20.58 -4.55
C ASP A 668 10.80 19.32 -3.66
N THR A 669 10.80 18.13 -4.26
CA THR A 669 10.52 16.89 -3.53
C THR A 669 11.77 16.31 -2.86
N ASP A 670 11.65 15.95 -1.58
CA ASP A 670 12.66 15.21 -0.81
C ASP A 670 12.17 13.78 -0.53
N PHE A 671 13.00 12.77 -0.80
CA PHE A 671 12.65 11.38 -0.58
C PHE A 671 13.86 10.51 -0.23
N GLN A 672 13.58 9.38 0.40
CA GLN A 672 14.57 8.37 0.75
C GLN A 672 14.60 7.21 -0.27
N PRO A 673 15.75 6.58 -0.52
CA PRO A 673 15.84 5.48 -1.48
C PRO A 673 14.90 4.31 -1.18
N SER A 674 14.71 4.00 0.11
CA SER A 674 13.79 2.97 0.59
C SER A 674 12.34 3.23 0.16
N ALA A 675 11.90 4.49 0.09
CA ALA A 675 10.56 4.86 -0.35
C ALA A 675 10.34 4.48 -1.82
N VAL A 676 11.32 4.70 -2.69
CA VAL A 676 11.25 4.31 -4.11
C VAL A 676 11.24 2.79 -4.25
N MET A 677 12.07 2.06 -3.49
CA MET A 677 12.07 0.60 -3.49
C MET A 677 10.69 0.02 -3.14
N LEU A 678 10.01 0.62 -2.16
CA LEU A 678 8.68 0.20 -1.77
C LEU A 678 7.63 0.41 -2.89
N LEU A 679 7.77 1.43 -3.74
CA LEU A 679 6.91 1.60 -4.92
C LEU A 679 7.24 0.56 -6.00
N ILE A 680 8.55 0.35 -6.27
CA ILE A 680 9.03 -0.64 -7.23
C ILE A 680 8.48 -2.02 -6.85
N ASP A 681 8.58 -2.41 -5.58
CA ASP A 681 8.11 -3.71 -5.08
C ASP A 681 6.61 -3.91 -5.29
N ARG A 682 5.81 -2.83 -5.17
CA ARG A 682 4.37 -2.87 -5.45
C ARG A 682 4.10 -3.13 -6.94
N LEU A 683 4.78 -2.43 -7.85
CA LEU A 683 4.63 -2.65 -9.29
C LEU A 683 5.13 -4.05 -9.69
N LYS A 684 6.28 -4.51 -9.18
CA LYS A 684 6.79 -5.87 -9.45
C LYS A 684 5.78 -6.95 -9.06
N LEU A 685 5.11 -6.78 -7.92
CA LEU A 685 4.19 -7.79 -7.37
C LEU A 685 2.84 -7.86 -8.11
N TYR A 686 2.37 -6.73 -8.65
CA TYR A 686 1.06 -6.60 -9.27
C TYR A 686 1.19 -6.14 -10.72
N PRO A 687 1.15 -7.05 -11.72
CA PRO A 687 1.36 -6.73 -13.13
C PRO A 687 0.29 -5.79 -13.69
N ASP A 688 -0.95 -5.85 -13.17
CA ASP A 688 -2.07 -4.99 -13.59
C ASP A 688 -2.01 -3.57 -12.98
N VAL A 689 -1.00 -3.29 -12.13
CA VAL A 689 -0.80 -1.96 -11.54
C VAL A 689 0.04 -1.12 -12.49
N GLY A 690 -0.59 -0.08 -13.04
CA GLY A 690 0.04 0.87 -13.96
C GLY A 690 0.75 2.01 -13.24
N ALA A 691 0.35 2.35 -12.02
CA ALA A 691 1.02 3.36 -11.21
C ALA A 691 0.88 3.10 -9.70
N ALA A 692 1.86 3.55 -8.92
CA ALA A 692 1.78 3.57 -7.47
C ALA A 692 2.36 4.88 -6.92
N CYS A 693 1.68 5.47 -5.93
CA CYS A 693 2.14 6.66 -5.25
C CYS A 693 2.46 6.43 -3.78
N GLY A 694 3.40 7.23 -3.28
CA GLY A 694 3.75 7.27 -1.87
C GLY A 694 2.80 8.14 -1.03
N ARG A 695 3.10 8.20 0.26
CA ARG A 695 2.55 9.13 1.24
C ARG A 695 3.33 10.43 1.19
N ILE A 696 2.63 11.53 1.00
CA ILE A 696 3.23 12.86 0.85
C ILE A 696 3.07 13.67 2.14
N HIS A 697 4.16 14.25 2.60
CA HIS A 697 4.25 15.08 3.80
C HIS A 697 4.54 16.54 3.41
N PRO A 698 3.62 17.47 3.69
CA PRO A 698 3.87 18.88 3.44
C PRO A 698 4.87 19.44 4.46
N THR A 699 5.83 20.22 3.96
CA THR A 699 6.87 20.90 4.74
C THR A 699 6.74 22.42 4.62
N GLY A 700 7.19 23.14 5.64
CA GLY A 700 7.08 24.59 5.73
C GLY A 700 6.39 25.05 7.02
N THR A 701 6.47 26.35 7.28
CA THR A 701 6.07 26.95 8.55
C THR A 701 4.78 27.75 8.44
N GLY A 702 4.13 27.96 9.59
CA GLY A 702 2.97 28.83 9.74
C GLY A 702 1.60 28.13 9.67
N PRO A 703 0.52 28.83 10.06
CA PRO A 703 -0.83 28.26 10.15
C PRO A 703 -1.35 27.64 8.86
N MET A 704 -0.99 28.20 7.70
CA MET A 704 -1.41 27.66 6.40
C MET A 704 -0.81 26.27 6.16
N VAL A 705 0.44 26.05 6.55
CA VAL A 705 1.07 24.73 6.45
C VAL A 705 0.52 23.78 7.51
N TRP A 706 0.18 24.26 8.71
CA TRP A 706 -0.49 23.44 9.73
C TRP A 706 -1.83 22.89 9.25
N TYR A 707 -2.66 23.75 8.63
CA TYR A 707 -3.91 23.34 7.98
C TYR A 707 -3.65 22.24 6.94
N GLN A 708 -2.67 22.44 6.06
CA GLN A 708 -2.32 21.49 5.00
C GLN A 708 -1.74 20.18 5.54
N LYS A 709 -0.94 20.22 6.61
CA LYS A 709 -0.41 19.03 7.30
C LYS A 709 -1.55 18.13 7.76
N PHE A 710 -2.59 18.68 8.40
CA PHE A 710 -3.75 17.89 8.79
C PHE A 710 -4.60 17.43 7.61
N GLU A 711 -4.83 18.30 6.62
CA GLU A 711 -5.60 17.96 5.42
C GLU A 711 -4.97 16.79 4.65
N TYR A 712 -3.66 16.83 4.42
CA TYR A 712 -2.92 15.75 3.78
C TYR A 712 -2.96 14.49 4.64
N ALA A 713 -2.83 14.62 5.96
CA ALA A 713 -2.89 13.48 6.88
C ALA A 713 -4.25 12.78 6.79
N VAL A 714 -5.36 13.49 6.94
CA VAL A 714 -6.72 12.92 6.85
C VAL A 714 -6.99 12.35 5.45
N GLY A 715 -6.57 13.05 4.39
CA GLY A 715 -6.68 12.57 3.02
C GLY A 715 -5.92 11.27 2.79
N HIS A 716 -4.69 11.13 3.32
CA HIS A 716 -3.91 9.90 3.24
C HIS A 716 -4.41 8.81 4.20
N TRP A 717 -4.94 9.16 5.37
CA TRP A 717 -5.42 8.20 6.35
C TRP A 717 -6.74 7.55 5.91
N LEU A 718 -7.69 8.35 5.41
CA LEU A 718 -9.06 7.91 5.18
C LEU A 718 -9.40 7.84 3.68
N GLN A 719 -9.25 8.94 2.94
CA GLN A 719 -9.72 8.98 1.56
C GLN A 719 -8.89 8.06 0.63
N LYS A 720 -7.56 8.25 0.58
CA LYS A 720 -6.66 7.45 -0.28
C LYS A 720 -6.69 5.96 0.08
N THR A 721 -6.81 5.62 1.37
CA THR A 721 -6.91 4.22 1.80
C THR A 721 -8.25 3.61 1.39
N ALA A 722 -9.35 4.36 1.51
CA ALA A 722 -10.66 3.93 1.01
C ALA A 722 -10.65 3.69 -0.49
N GLU A 723 -10.13 4.63 -1.28
CA GLU A 723 -9.98 4.47 -2.73
C GLU A 723 -9.12 3.24 -3.07
N HIS A 724 -8.00 3.04 -2.38
CA HIS A 724 -7.11 1.89 -2.61
C HIS A 724 -7.78 0.54 -2.28
N VAL A 725 -8.56 0.47 -1.20
CA VAL A 725 -9.17 -0.78 -0.72
C VAL A 725 -10.45 -1.12 -1.50
N LEU A 726 -11.29 -0.11 -1.77
CA LEU A 726 -12.57 -0.29 -2.47
C LEU A 726 -12.38 -0.45 -3.99
N GLY A 727 -11.35 0.16 -4.56
CA GLY A 727 -11.04 0.03 -5.98
C GLY A 727 -9.63 0.51 -6.36
N CYS A 728 -9.57 1.73 -6.92
CA CYS A 728 -8.34 2.37 -7.40
C CYS A 728 -8.23 3.79 -6.86
N VAL A 729 -7.00 4.20 -6.53
CA VAL A 729 -6.71 5.62 -6.25
C VAL A 729 -7.00 6.45 -7.49
N LEU A 730 -7.69 7.58 -7.34
CA LEU A 730 -8.07 8.40 -8.50
C LEU A 730 -6.92 9.27 -9.04
N CYS A 731 -5.92 9.54 -8.20
CA CYS A 731 -4.78 10.37 -8.55
C CYS A 731 -3.50 9.93 -7.84
N SER A 732 -2.47 9.70 -8.64
CA SER A 732 -1.06 9.74 -8.26
C SER A 732 -0.61 11.21 -8.25
N PRO A 733 -0.10 11.76 -7.15
CA PRO A 733 0.39 13.13 -7.09
C PRO A 733 1.69 13.28 -7.92
N GLY A 734 1.88 14.42 -8.59
CA GLY A 734 3.07 14.64 -9.43
C GLY A 734 4.40 14.64 -8.68
N CYS A 735 4.39 14.97 -7.38
CA CYS A 735 5.61 15.07 -6.58
C CYS A 735 6.32 13.74 -6.35
N PHE A 736 5.61 12.62 -6.21
CA PHE A 736 6.24 11.32 -5.94
C PHE A 736 5.37 10.13 -6.35
N SER A 737 5.49 9.74 -7.62
CA SER A 737 4.68 8.66 -8.20
C SER A 737 5.43 7.83 -9.23
N LEU A 738 5.35 6.49 -9.09
CA LEU A 738 6.02 5.54 -9.97
C LEU A 738 5.01 4.96 -10.98
N PHE A 739 5.33 5.05 -12.26
CA PHE A 739 4.53 4.56 -13.38
C PHE A 739 5.21 3.39 -14.09
N ARG A 740 4.40 2.43 -14.56
CA ARG A 740 4.86 1.32 -15.40
C ARG A 740 4.91 1.76 -16.86
N GLY A 741 6.05 1.52 -17.52
CA GLY A 741 6.23 1.82 -18.94
C GLY A 741 5.15 1.17 -19.81
N ALA A 742 4.87 -0.12 -19.63
CA ALA A 742 3.80 -0.82 -20.35
C ALA A 742 2.42 -0.16 -20.22
N ALA A 743 2.10 0.43 -19.07
CA ALA A 743 0.83 1.10 -18.85
C ALA A 743 0.77 2.47 -19.54
N LEU A 744 1.89 3.19 -19.55
CA LEU A 744 2.02 4.46 -20.26
C LEU A 744 2.01 4.28 -21.79
N MET A 745 2.62 3.20 -22.29
CA MET A 745 2.65 2.85 -23.73
C MET A 745 1.36 2.25 -24.26
N ASP A 746 0.32 2.11 -23.44
CA ASP A 746 -0.98 1.65 -23.92
C ASP A 746 -1.57 2.68 -24.90
N ASP A 747 -2.14 2.21 -26.01
CA ASP A 747 -2.45 3.03 -27.20
C ASP A 747 -3.35 4.22 -26.88
N ASN A 748 -4.27 4.08 -25.92
CA ASN A 748 -5.21 5.13 -25.51
C ASN A 748 -4.70 6.02 -24.37
N VAL A 749 -3.52 5.74 -23.79
CA VAL A 749 -2.97 6.53 -22.69
C VAL A 749 -2.09 7.64 -23.26
N MET A 750 -0.90 7.32 -23.79
CA MET A 750 0.05 8.34 -24.27
C MET A 750 -0.51 9.16 -25.44
N LYS A 751 -1.26 8.53 -26.35
CA LYS A 751 -1.87 9.23 -27.50
C LYS A 751 -2.93 10.25 -27.06
N ARG A 752 -3.80 9.91 -26.09
CA ARG A 752 -4.76 10.87 -25.54
C ARG A 752 -4.05 11.92 -24.69
N TYR A 753 -3.03 11.53 -23.94
CA TYR A 753 -2.26 12.44 -23.11
C TYR A 753 -1.51 13.52 -23.90
N THR A 754 -1.15 13.26 -25.17
CA THR A 754 -0.55 14.25 -26.08
C THR A 754 -1.55 15.13 -26.82
N THR A 755 -2.85 14.88 -26.68
CA THR A 755 -3.89 15.64 -27.39
C THR A 755 -3.91 17.10 -26.94
N ARG A 756 -3.90 18.03 -27.90
CA ARG A 756 -3.92 19.48 -27.60
C ARG A 756 -5.25 19.86 -26.97
N ALA A 757 -5.23 20.82 -26.05
CA ALA A 757 -6.46 21.41 -25.55
C ALA A 757 -7.12 22.23 -26.67
N SER A 758 -8.26 21.74 -27.16
CA SER A 758 -9.06 22.39 -28.22
C SER A 758 -10.31 23.09 -27.70
N GLU A 759 -10.80 22.69 -26.53
CA GLU A 759 -12.04 23.17 -25.92
C GLU A 759 -11.75 23.72 -24.53
N ALA A 760 -12.59 24.61 -24.03
CA ALA A 760 -12.46 25.16 -22.68
C ALA A 760 -12.34 24.09 -21.58
N SER A 761 -13.10 23.00 -21.69
CA SER A 761 -13.07 21.86 -20.76
C SER A 761 -11.70 21.18 -20.74
N HIS A 762 -11.05 21.08 -21.89
CA HIS A 762 -9.73 20.48 -22.06
C HIS A 762 -8.64 21.24 -21.29
N TYR A 763 -8.72 22.57 -21.22
CA TYR A 763 -7.76 23.36 -20.41
C TYR A 763 -7.91 23.09 -18.90
N VAL A 764 -9.14 22.93 -18.40
CA VAL A 764 -9.40 22.63 -16.98
C VAL A 764 -9.01 21.18 -16.65
N GLN A 765 -9.33 20.24 -17.54
CA GLN A 765 -9.09 18.82 -17.29
C GLN A 765 -7.64 18.42 -17.55
N TYR A 766 -7.07 18.79 -18.69
CA TYR A 766 -5.78 18.28 -19.16
C TYR A 766 -4.60 19.10 -18.66
N ASP A 767 -4.73 20.44 -18.60
CA ASP A 767 -3.60 21.33 -18.31
C ASP A 767 -3.54 21.78 -16.84
N GLN A 768 -4.67 21.89 -16.14
CA GLN A 768 -4.71 22.21 -14.69
C GLN A 768 -4.65 20.96 -13.79
N GLY A 769 -4.84 19.77 -14.37
CA GLY A 769 -4.89 18.50 -13.63
C GLY A 769 -4.18 17.39 -14.39
N GLU A 770 -3.01 17.68 -14.94
CA GLU A 770 -2.25 16.78 -15.81
C GLU A 770 -1.97 15.41 -15.14
N ASP A 771 -1.63 15.41 -13.86
CA ASP A 771 -1.39 14.18 -13.08
C ASP A 771 -2.69 13.38 -12.87
N ARG A 772 -3.82 14.06 -12.61
CA ARG A 772 -5.15 13.44 -12.49
C ARG A 772 -5.64 12.91 -13.83
N TRP A 773 -5.37 13.64 -14.90
CA TRP A 773 -5.76 13.26 -16.24
C TRP A 773 -5.03 11.99 -16.69
N LEU A 774 -3.70 11.95 -16.48
CA LEU A 774 -2.91 10.76 -16.76
C LEU A 774 -3.44 9.54 -15.97
N CYS A 775 -3.80 9.73 -14.69
CA CYS A 775 -4.40 8.67 -13.89
C CYS A 775 -5.77 8.24 -14.44
N THR A 776 -6.62 9.19 -14.83
CA THR A 776 -7.95 8.91 -15.39
C THR A 776 -7.84 8.06 -16.65
N LEU A 777 -6.89 8.37 -17.54
CA LEU A 777 -6.58 7.58 -18.73
C LEU A 777 -6.13 6.16 -18.39
N LEU A 778 -5.24 5.99 -17.40
CA LEU A 778 -4.82 4.67 -16.92
C LEU A 778 -6.01 3.86 -16.40
N LEU A 779 -6.87 4.47 -15.58
CA LEU A 779 -8.04 3.83 -15.01
C LEU A 779 -9.03 3.37 -16.09
N GLN A 780 -9.36 4.24 -17.04
CA GLN A 780 -10.24 3.96 -18.20
C GLN A 780 -9.69 2.85 -19.09
N GLN A 781 -8.36 2.71 -19.18
CA GLN A 781 -7.70 1.68 -19.99
C GLN A 781 -7.53 0.34 -19.26
N GLY A 782 -7.94 0.24 -17.98
CA GLY A 782 -7.96 -1.01 -17.23
C GLY A 782 -6.81 -1.18 -16.24
N TRP A 783 -5.91 -0.20 -16.15
CA TRP A 783 -4.80 -0.22 -15.20
C TRP A 783 -5.25 0.19 -13.80
N ARG A 784 -4.66 -0.44 -12.79
CA ARG A 784 -4.87 -0.04 -11.39
C ARG A 784 -3.84 0.99 -10.96
N VAL A 785 -4.29 1.99 -10.21
CA VAL A 785 -3.45 2.95 -9.50
C VAL A 785 -3.50 2.63 -8.00
N GLU A 786 -2.33 2.43 -7.38
CA GLU A 786 -2.21 2.04 -5.97
C GLU A 786 -1.58 3.13 -5.08
N TYR A 787 -1.88 3.06 -3.80
CA TYR A 787 -1.26 3.86 -2.75
C TYR A 787 -0.41 2.96 -1.87
N ASN A 788 0.78 3.44 -1.47
CA ASN A 788 1.66 2.77 -0.55
C ASN A 788 1.99 3.67 0.65
N ALA A 789 1.28 3.48 1.75
CA ALA A 789 1.45 4.29 2.97
C ALA A 789 2.81 4.13 3.68
N ALA A 790 3.64 3.17 3.29
CA ALA A 790 4.99 2.99 3.84
C ALA A 790 6.07 3.72 3.03
N SER A 791 5.70 4.28 1.88
CA SER A 791 6.62 4.95 0.96
C SER A 791 6.46 6.46 1.16
N ASP A 792 7.28 7.05 2.01
CA ASP A 792 7.18 8.46 2.40
C ASP A 792 8.02 9.38 1.51
N ALA A 793 7.45 10.54 1.16
CA ALA A 793 8.14 11.65 0.50
C ALA A 793 7.64 13.00 1.04
N TYR A 794 8.45 14.04 0.91
CA TYR A 794 8.20 15.37 1.45
C TYR A 794 8.20 16.41 0.31
N THR A 795 7.34 17.43 0.42
CA THR A 795 7.19 18.49 -0.58
C THR A 795 6.96 19.82 0.12
N ASN A 796 7.29 20.94 -0.51
CA ASN A 796 7.02 22.26 0.05
C ASN A 796 5.55 22.62 -0.09
N ALA A 797 4.94 23.04 1.02
CA ALA A 797 3.58 23.54 1.01
C ALA A 797 3.55 25.07 0.90
N PRO A 798 2.54 25.65 0.22
CA PRO A 798 2.26 27.07 0.26
C PRO A 798 2.19 27.61 1.69
N GLN A 799 2.98 28.64 1.99
CA GLN A 799 3.00 29.27 3.33
C GLN A 799 2.01 30.44 3.41
N ASP A 800 1.78 31.12 2.29
CA ASP A 800 0.89 32.27 2.21
C ASP A 800 -0.53 31.88 1.79
N PHE A 801 -1.53 32.57 2.35
CA PHE A 801 -2.94 32.35 2.04
C PHE A 801 -3.24 32.50 0.53
N LYS A 802 -2.65 33.51 -0.11
CA LYS A 802 -2.81 33.77 -1.55
C LYS A 802 -2.26 32.63 -2.40
N GLU A 803 -1.09 32.11 -2.04
CA GLU A 803 -0.45 31.00 -2.75
C GLU A 803 -1.30 29.72 -2.62
N PHE A 804 -1.76 29.43 -1.39
CA PHE A 804 -2.65 28.30 -1.13
C PHE A 804 -3.94 28.37 -1.96
N TYR A 805 -4.67 29.49 -1.93
CA TYR A 805 -5.92 29.63 -2.71
C TYR A 805 -5.65 29.52 -4.23
N ASN A 806 -4.55 30.07 -4.74
CA ASN A 806 -4.20 29.97 -6.16
C ASN A 806 -3.86 28.54 -6.59
N GLN A 807 -3.20 27.75 -5.74
CA GLN A 807 -2.98 26.33 -5.99
C GLN A 807 -4.34 25.61 -6.07
N ARG A 808 -5.22 25.84 -5.10
CA ARG A 808 -6.52 25.17 -5.00
C ARG A 808 -7.52 25.58 -6.06
N ARG A 809 -7.40 26.80 -6.61
CA ARG A 809 -8.15 27.25 -7.80
C ARG A 809 -8.03 26.28 -8.97
N ARG A 810 -6.87 25.61 -9.14
CA ARG A 810 -6.65 24.60 -10.19
C ARG A 810 -7.11 23.22 -9.76
N TRP A 811 -6.76 22.84 -8.53
CA TRP A 811 -7.00 21.49 -8.04
C TRP A 811 -8.49 21.20 -7.88
N GLY A 812 -9.30 22.16 -7.43
CA GLY A 812 -10.74 21.98 -7.26
C GLY A 812 -11.44 21.60 -8.57
N PRO A 813 -11.38 22.45 -9.62
CA PRO A 813 -12.08 22.22 -10.88
C PRO A 813 -11.51 21.03 -11.64
N SER A 814 -10.19 20.82 -11.61
CA SER A 814 -9.58 19.66 -12.28
C SER A 814 -9.94 18.34 -11.59
N THR A 815 -10.09 18.33 -10.26
CA THR A 815 -10.60 17.16 -9.52
C THR A 815 -12.02 16.83 -9.95
N MET A 816 -12.90 17.83 -10.04
CA MET A 816 -14.28 17.62 -10.49
C MET A 816 -14.34 17.17 -11.96
N ALA A 817 -13.63 17.83 -12.86
CA ALA A 817 -13.64 17.50 -14.29
C ALA A 817 -13.20 16.04 -14.54
N ASN A 818 -12.07 15.62 -13.96
CA ASN A 818 -11.57 14.26 -14.14
C ASN A 818 -12.46 13.20 -13.46
N THR A 819 -13.01 13.50 -12.28
CA THR A 819 -13.90 12.57 -11.60
C THR A 819 -15.23 12.43 -12.36
N ILE A 820 -15.80 13.52 -12.87
CA ILE A 820 -17.04 13.49 -13.67
C ILE A 820 -16.81 12.72 -14.99
N ASP A 821 -15.68 12.89 -15.66
CA ASP A 821 -15.32 12.11 -16.85
C ASP A 821 -15.22 10.59 -16.54
N LEU A 822 -14.56 10.25 -15.42
CA LEU A 822 -14.51 8.87 -14.95
C LEU A 822 -15.90 8.30 -14.61
N LEU A 823 -16.76 9.10 -13.98
CA LEU A 823 -18.13 8.71 -13.63
C LEU A 823 -19.00 8.54 -14.88
N GLY A 824 -18.89 9.44 -15.86
CA GLY A 824 -19.61 9.36 -17.14
C GLY A 824 -19.22 8.11 -17.95
N SER A 825 -17.94 7.75 -17.91
CA SER A 825 -17.42 6.50 -18.48
C SER A 825 -17.43 5.32 -17.49
N GLY A 826 -18.13 5.44 -16.35
CA GLY A 826 -17.98 4.54 -15.21
C GLY A 826 -18.42 3.10 -15.48
N GLN A 827 -19.45 2.90 -16.31
CA GLN A 827 -19.90 1.55 -16.69
C GLN A 827 -18.87 0.83 -17.56
N LEU A 828 -18.40 1.49 -18.63
CA LEU A 828 -17.35 0.96 -19.52
C LEU A 828 -16.04 0.74 -18.76
N THR A 829 -15.69 1.67 -17.87
CA THR A 829 -14.48 1.56 -17.04
C THR A 829 -14.57 0.39 -16.08
N ALA A 830 -15.72 0.15 -15.44
CA ALA A 830 -15.93 -1.01 -14.57
C ALA A 830 -15.89 -2.35 -15.34
N GLU A 831 -16.25 -2.36 -16.62
CA GLU A 831 -16.14 -3.55 -17.47
C GLU A 831 -14.69 -3.87 -17.84
N ARG A 832 -13.92 -2.83 -18.20
CA ARG A 832 -12.51 -2.97 -18.59
C ARG A 832 -11.55 -3.15 -17.41
N ASN A 833 -11.75 -2.40 -16.34
CA ASN A 833 -10.87 -2.38 -15.19
C ASN A 833 -11.36 -3.32 -14.09
N SER A 834 -10.65 -4.44 -13.91
CA SER A 834 -10.99 -5.45 -12.89
C SER A 834 -10.97 -4.96 -11.43
N SER A 835 -10.41 -3.77 -11.19
CA SER A 835 -10.33 -3.13 -9.87
C SER A 835 -11.44 -2.10 -9.63
N ILE A 836 -12.15 -1.63 -10.66
CA ILE A 836 -13.26 -0.67 -10.54
C ILE A 836 -14.58 -1.44 -10.63
N SER A 837 -15.46 -1.22 -9.65
CA SER A 837 -16.77 -1.86 -9.58
C SER A 837 -17.91 -0.87 -9.70
N LYS A 838 -19.12 -1.33 -10.06
CA LYS A 838 -20.32 -0.47 -10.10
C LYS A 838 -20.61 0.18 -8.75
N LEU A 839 -20.34 -0.52 -7.64
CA LEU A 839 -20.53 0.01 -6.30
C LEU A 839 -19.40 0.97 -5.87
N TYR A 840 -18.19 0.79 -6.39
CA TYR A 840 -17.13 1.79 -6.28
C TYR A 840 -17.49 3.07 -7.04
N ILE A 841 -18.05 2.95 -8.25
CA ILE A 841 -18.60 4.09 -8.99
C ILE A 841 -19.71 4.77 -8.18
N LEU A 842 -20.63 4.02 -7.57
CA LEU A 842 -21.66 4.59 -6.68
C LEU A 842 -21.04 5.34 -5.48
N TYR A 843 -20.03 4.77 -4.83
CA TYR A 843 -19.29 5.46 -3.75
C TYR A 843 -18.69 6.79 -4.25
N GLN A 844 -18.10 6.80 -5.44
CA GLN A 844 -17.55 8.02 -6.03
C GLN A 844 -18.63 9.03 -6.44
N VAL A 845 -19.80 8.59 -6.90
CA VAL A 845 -20.97 9.45 -7.15
C VAL A 845 -21.42 10.12 -5.84
N LEU A 846 -21.56 9.35 -4.75
CA LEU A 846 -21.96 9.88 -3.45
C LEU A 846 -20.92 10.84 -2.88
N SER A 847 -19.62 10.51 -2.99
CA SER A 847 -18.53 11.37 -2.54
C SER A 847 -18.47 12.68 -3.33
N MET A 848 -18.67 12.61 -4.66
CA MET A 848 -18.74 13.81 -5.52
C MET A 848 -19.97 14.66 -5.20
N GLY A 849 -21.15 14.04 -5.04
CA GLY A 849 -22.37 14.74 -4.64
C GLY A 849 -22.19 15.45 -3.29
N ALA A 850 -21.60 14.77 -2.32
CA ALA A 850 -21.28 15.35 -1.01
C ALA A 850 -20.31 16.55 -1.11
N SER A 851 -19.32 16.47 -2.00
CA SER A 851 -18.37 17.57 -2.25
C SER A 851 -19.01 18.77 -2.94
N ILE A 852 -19.95 18.54 -3.86
CA ILE A 852 -20.72 19.60 -4.54
C ILE A 852 -21.66 20.30 -3.55
N LEU A 853 -22.30 19.56 -2.65
CA LEU A 853 -23.22 20.10 -1.63
C LEU A 853 -22.51 20.70 -0.39
N GLY A 854 -21.17 20.72 -0.38
CA GLY A 854 -20.36 21.24 0.72
C GLY A 854 -20.73 22.68 1.14
N PRO A 855 -20.82 23.65 0.22
CA PRO A 855 -21.21 25.02 0.56
C PRO A 855 -22.55 25.14 1.29
N ALA A 856 -23.60 24.49 0.77
CA ALA A 856 -24.92 24.51 1.39
C ALA A 856 -24.90 23.86 2.79
N THR A 857 -24.15 22.77 2.95
CA THR A 857 -23.96 22.09 4.24
C THR A 857 -23.36 23.02 5.28
N VAL A 858 -22.34 23.80 4.90
CA VAL A 858 -21.70 24.77 5.80
C VAL A 858 -22.69 25.88 6.19
N CYS A 859 -23.48 26.39 5.25
CA CYS A 859 -24.49 27.40 5.54
C CYS A 859 -25.56 26.88 6.52
N LEU A 860 -26.05 25.65 6.35
CA LEU A 860 -27.01 25.03 7.26
C LEU A 860 -26.43 24.84 8.67
N MET A 861 -25.17 24.44 8.76
CA MET A 861 -24.47 24.28 10.04
C MET A 861 -24.35 25.61 10.79
N ILE A 862 -23.99 26.70 10.09
CA ILE A 862 -23.90 28.04 10.69
C ILE A 862 -25.28 28.57 11.08
N SER A 863 -26.29 28.34 10.22
CA SER A 863 -27.68 28.70 10.51
C SER A 863 -28.18 28.03 11.80
N GLY A 864 -27.92 26.73 11.99
CA GLY A 864 -28.21 26.03 13.24
C GLY A 864 -27.51 26.66 14.46
N GLY A 865 -26.26 27.10 14.28
CA GLY A 865 -25.52 27.86 15.28
C GLY A 865 -26.21 29.17 15.69
N PHE A 866 -26.73 29.93 14.72
CA PHE A 866 -27.46 31.17 14.99
C PHE A 866 -28.78 30.96 15.72
N VAL A 867 -29.56 29.94 15.33
CA VAL A 867 -30.81 29.58 16.02
C VAL A 867 -30.55 29.28 17.49
N PHE A 868 -29.48 28.54 17.79
CA PHE A 868 -29.14 28.16 19.14
C PHE A 868 -28.59 29.33 19.99
N VAL A 869 -27.58 30.05 19.48
CA VAL A 869 -26.85 31.06 20.26
C VAL A 869 -27.66 32.35 20.40
N PHE A 870 -28.30 32.81 19.32
CA PHE A 870 -29.01 34.09 19.29
C PHE A 870 -30.53 33.95 19.43
N LYS A 871 -31.06 32.71 19.55
CA LYS A 871 -32.51 32.44 19.60
C LYS A 871 -33.27 33.09 18.43
N MET A 872 -32.61 33.15 17.27
CA MET A 872 -33.20 33.68 16.04
C MET A 872 -34.25 32.73 15.49
N SER A 873 -35.19 33.28 14.70
CA SER A 873 -36.07 32.42 13.91
C SER A 873 -35.23 31.61 12.91
N GLU A 874 -35.68 30.38 12.62
CA GLU A 874 -34.98 29.48 11.67
C GLU A 874 -34.78 30.15 10.30
N ASN A 875 -35.79 30.91 9.86
CA ASN A 875 -35.77 31.63 8.59
C ASN A 875 -34.72 32.75 8.60
N ASP A 876 -34.72 33.61 9.63
CA ASP A 876 -33.78 34.73 9.71
C ASP A 876 -32.33 34.23 9.85
N ALA A 877 -32.13 33.15 10.61
CA ALA A 877 -30.84 32.50 10.76
C ALA A 877 -30.31 31.93 9.44
N LEU A 878 -31.18 31.25 8.66
CA LEU A 878 -30.81 30.72 7.35
C LEU A 878 -30.48 31.83 6.35
N ILE A 879 -31.30 32.89 6.31
CA ILE A 879 -31.03 34.07 5.46
C ILE A 879 -29.69 34.70 5.83
N LEU A 880 -29.44 34.92 7.13
CA LEU A 880 -28.19 35.50 7.61
C LEU A 880 -26.96 34.64 7.26
N ALA A 881 -27.09 33.31 7.25
CA ALA A 881 -26.01 32.40 6.86
C ALA A 881 -25.73 32.41 5.34
N ILE A 882 -26.73 32.62 4.50
CA ILE A 882 -26.61 32.57 3.02
C ILE A 882 -26.18 33.91 2.43
N VAL A 883 -26.60 35.04 3.00
CA VAL A 883 -26.37 36.37 2.42
C VAL A 883 -24.87 36.69 2.24
N PRO A 884 -23.98 36.54 3.24
CA PRO A 884 -22.57 36.87 3.06
C PRO A 884 -21.84 36.01 2.00
N PRO A 885 -22.01 34.68 1.94
CA PRO A 885 -21.45 33.87 0.86
C PRO A 885 -22.03 34.21 -0.52
N ALA A 886 -23.32 34.54 -0.60
CA ALA A 886 -23.95 34.98 -1.85
C ALA A 886 -23.37 36.33 -2.34
N ILE A 887 -23.14 37.28 -1.42
CA ILE A 887 -22.44 38.53 -1.73
C ILE A 887 -21.02 38.23 -2.22
N TYR A 888 -20.27 37.36 -1.53
CA TYR A 888 -18.92 36.99 -1.94
C TYR A 888 -18.90 36.34 -3.33
N LEU A 889 -19.84 35.44 -3.63
CA LEU A 889 -20.03 34.86 -4.97
C LEU A 889 -20.23 35.94 -6.03
N ILE A 890 -21.11 36.92 -5.79
CA ILE A 890 -21.35 38.04 -6.72
C ILE A 890 -20.09 38.91 -6.88
N LEU A 891 -19.37 39.18 -5.79
CA LEU A 891 -18.13 39.95 -5.80
C LEU A 891 -17.02 39.22 -6.58
N CYS A 892 -16.92 37.90 -6.48
CA CYS A 892 -15.97 37.10 -7.25
C CYS A 892 -16.19 37.21 -8.76
N PHE A 893 -17.41 37.47 -9.24
CA PHE A 893 -17.65 37.74 -10.65
C PHE A 893 -17.23 39.14 -11.11
N LYS A 894 -17.18 40.12 -10.20
CA LYS A 894 -16.95 41.54 -10.53
C LYS A 894 -15.53 42.03 -10.23
N LEU A 895 -14.88 41.47 -9.21
CA LEU A 895 -13.61 41.96 -8.70
C LEU A 895 -12.40 41.26 -9.32
N LYS A 896 -11.23 41.89 -9.22
CA LYS A 896 -9.94 41.28 -9.59
C LYS A 896 -9.56 40.19 -8.59
N SER A 897 -8.84 39.16 -9.08
CA SER A 897 -8.41 38.00 -8.29
C SER A 897 -7.75 38.36 -6.95
N ASP A 898 -6.87 39.36 -6.94
CA ASP A 898 -6.18 39.78 -5.71
C ASP A 898 -7.14 40.36 -4.67
N THR A 899 -8.11 41.18 -5.09
CA THR A 899 -9.14 41.72 -4.20
C THR A 899 -10.04 40.61 -3.67
N GLN A 900 -10.41 39.64 -4.52
CA GLN A 900 -11.20 38.48 -4.09
C GLN A 900 -10.50 37.67 -3.00
N LEU A 901 -9.18 37.51 -3.11
CA LEU A 901 -8.36 36.81 -2.12
C LEU A 901 -8.25 37.60 -0.82
N THR A 902 -8.08 38.92 -0.88
CA THR A 902 -8.08 39.77 0.33
C THR A 902 -9.42 39.67 1.06
N ILE A 903 -10.54 39.73 0.33
CA ILE A 903 -11.87 39.55 0.92
C ILE A 903 -12.01 38.14 1.51
N ALA A 904 -11.56 37.10 0.79
CA ALA A 904 -11.59 35.73 1.29
C ALA A 904 -10.79 35.56 2.58
N ALA A 905 -9.63 36.22 2.71
CA ALA A 905 -8.80 36.17 3.91
C ALA A 905 -9.52 36.81 5.10
N ILE A 906 -10.09 38.01 4.92
CA ILE A 906 -10.86 38.70 5.96
C ILE A 906 -12.09 37.87 6.37
N MET A 907 -12.85 37.38 5.39
CA MET A 907 -14.00 36.51 5.64
C MET A 907 -13.56 35.22 6.34
N SER A 908 -12.45 34.60 5.96
CA SER A 908 -11.96 33.37 6.61
C SER A 908 -11.72 33.56 8.11
N ILE A 909 -11.20 34.72 8.53
CA ILE A 909 -11.05 35.05 9.94
C ILE A 909 -12.42 35.20 10.62
N MET A 910 -13.36 35.92 10.01
CA MET A 910 -14.72 36.05 10.56
C MET A 910 -15.45 34.71 10.67
N TYR A 911 -15.33 33.87 9.63
CA TYR A 911 -15.94 32.55 9.58
C TYR A 911 -15.30 31.56 10.55
N ALA A 912 -14.02 31.73 10.90
CA ALA A 912 -13.38 30.95 11.96
C ALA A 912 -14.08 31.17 13.31
N PHE A 913 -14.43 32.43 13.64
CA PHE A 913 -15.22 32.73 14.84
C PHE A 913 -16.63 32.17 14.77
N LEU A 914 -17.32 32.33 13.62
CA LEU A 914 -18.66 31.76 13.42
C LEU A 914 -18.67 30.23 13.54
N MET A 915 -17.65 29.57 12.99
CA MET A 915 -17.50 28.12 13.08
C MET A 915 -17.27 27.66 14.52
N THR A 916 -16.46 28.41 15.28
CA THR A 916 -16.26 28.16 16.71
C THR A 916 -17.58 28.26 17.48
N GLY A 917 -18.37 29.31 17.23
CA GLY A 917 -19.72 29.46 17.80
C GLY A 917 -20.68 28.33 17.39
N SER A 918 -20.59 27.86 16.15
CA SER A 918 -21.41 26.75 15.64
C SER A 918 -21.05 25.42 16.32
N ILE A 919 -19.77 25.14 16.55
CA ILE A 919 -19.31 23.96 17.31
C ILE A 919 -19.81 24.05 18.76
N LEU A 920 -19.68 25.22 19.41
CA LEU A 920 -20.19 25.43 20.76
C LEU A 920 -21.71 25.29 20.85
N SER A 921 -22.44 25.66 19.79
CA SER A 921 -23.88 25.44 19.70
C SER A 921 -24.23 23.95 19.68
N ILE A 922 -23.52 23.13 18.90
CA ILE A 922 -23.75 21.67 18.87
C ILE A 922 -23.48 21.05 20.24
N ILE A 923 -22.41 21.50 20.92
CA ILE A 923 -22.08 21.05 22.29
C ILE A 923 -23.14 21.53 23.28
N GLY A 924 -23.61 22.78 23.16
CA GLY A 924 -24.65 23.33 24.00
C GLY A 924 -25.98 22.61 23.84
N ASP A 925 -26.35 22.23 22.62
CA ASP A 925 -27.57 21.46 22.32
C ASP A 925 -27.55 20.08 22.98
N LEU A 926 -26.40 19.40 22.93
CA LEU A 926 -26.19 18.14 23.65
C LEU A 926 -26.41 18.27 25.17
N VAL A 927 -25.92 19.37 25.76
CA VAL A 927 -26.06 19.62 27.20
C VAL A 927 -27.51 20.00 27.57
N LEU A 928 -28.15 20.87 26.78
CA LEU A 928 -29.53 21.31 27.06
C LEU A 928 -30.55 20.19 26.92
N GLN A 929 -30.38 19.30 25.93
CA GLN A 929 -31.30 18.19 25.72
C GLN A 929 -31.07 17.03 26.70
N ASP A 930 -29.99 17.04 27.49
CA ASP A 930 -29.60 15.94 28.39
C ASP A 930 -29.60 14.57 27.68
N THR A 931 -29.16 14.55 26.42
CA THR A 931 -29.05 13.34 25.61
C THR A 931 -27.86 13.43 24.66
N PHE A 932 -27.13 12.32 24.53
CA PHE A 932 -26.02 12.21 23.59
C PHE A 932 -26.46 11.83 22.16
N LEU A 933 -27.77 11.60 21.95
CA LEU A 933 -28.34 11.07 20.70
C LEU A 933 -28.85 12.16 19.74
N THR A 934 -28.46 13.42 19.91
CA THR A 934 -28.73 14.43 18.89
C THR A 934 -27.96 14.08 17.62
N PRO A 935 -28.54 14.09 16.41
CA PRO A 935 -27.85 13.63 15.20
C PRO A 935 -26.55 14.40 14.92
N SER A 936 -26.57 15.72 15.06
CA SER A 936 -25.39 16.58 14.88
C SER A 936 -24.32 16.33 15.94
N GLY A 937 -24.73 16.15 17.20
CA GLY A 937 -23.82 15.85 18.30
C GLY A 937 -23.20 14.46 18.17
N LEU A 938 -24.00 13.46 17.79
CA LEU A 938 -23.53 12.10 17.50
C LEU A 938 -22.54 12.09 16.32
N PHE A 939 -22.81 12.87 15.27
CA PHE A 939 -21.90 13.01 14.14
C PHE A 939 -20.58 13.69 14.55
N LEU A 940 -20.64 14.79 15.30
CA LEU A 940 -19.44 15.50 15.76
C LEU A 940 -18.58 14.64 16.70
N ILE A 941 -19.20 14.06 17.74
CA ILE A 941 -18.51 13.16 18.68
C ILE A 941 -17.96 11.95 17.94
N GLY A 942 -18.76 11.33 17.07
CA GLY A 942 -18.35 10.19 16.25
C GLY A 942 -17.16 10.52 15.35
N MET A 943 -17.18 11.67 14.67
CA MET A 943 -16.06 12.12 13.84
C MET A 943 -14.79 12.38 14.67
N VAL A 944 -14.90 13.07 15.81
CA VAL A 944 -13.75 13.34 16.70
C VAL A 944 -13.15 12.03 17.22
N VAL A 945 -13.99 11.10 17.68
CA VAL A 945 -13.54 9.78 18.15
C VAL A 945 -12.86 9.00 17.01
N LEU A 946 -13.47 8.98 15.81
CA LEU A 946 -12.87 8.30 14.65
C LEU A 946 -11.53 8.92 14.26
N TYR A 947 -11.39 10.25 14.31
CA TYR A 947 -10.12 10.93 14.01
C TYR A 947 -9.07 10.66 15.09
N LEU A 948 -9.44 10.67 16.37
CA LEU A 948 -8.54 10.31 17.48
C LEU A 948 -8.03 8.86 17.35
N ILE A 949 -8.94 7.91 17.06
CA ILE A 949 -8.56 6.50 16.82
C ILE A 949 -7.68 6.39 15.57
N THR A 950 -8.05 7.08 14.48
CA THR A 950 -7.28 7.07 13.23
C THR A 950 -5.87 7.62 13.43
N ALA A 951 -5.73 8.73 14.16
CA ALA A 951 -4.43 9.28 14.54
C ALA A 951 -3.66 8.33 15.46
N GLY A 952 -4.33 7.70 16.44
CA GLY A 952 -3.73 6.68 17.32
C GLY A 952 -3.17 5.48 16.55
N LEU A 953 -3.79 5.11 15.43
CA LEU A 953 -3.30 4.07 14.52
C LEU A 953 -2.11 4.54 13.66
N HIS A 954 -1.80 5.83 13.64
CA HIS A 954 -0.67 6.46 12.94
C HIS A 954 0.28 7.17 13.93
N PRO A 955 1.00 6.43 14.79
CA PRO A 955 1.75 7.00 15.92
C PRO A 955 2.82 8.03 15.54
N LYS A 956 3.46 7.89 14.37
CA LYS A 956 4.43 8.88 13.86
C LYS A 956 3.81 10.25 13.57
N GLU A 957 2.51 10.29 13.34
CA GLU A 957 1.75 11.47 12.92
C GLU A 957 0.64 11.80 13.92
N PHE A 958 0.64 11.16 15.09
CA PHE A 958 -0.37 11.39 16.12
C PHE A 958 -0.41 12.88 16.50
N SER A 959 0.74 13.55 16.53
CA SER A 959 0.85 14.98 16.81
C SER A 959 0.12 15.88 15.80
N LEU A 960 -0.13 15.41 14.57
CA LEU A 960 -0.87 16.18 13.57
C LEU A 960 -2.33 16.43 13.98
N ILE A 961 -2.87 15.64 14.92
CA ILE A 961 -4.23 15.84 15.45
C ILE A 961 -4.42 17.23 16.06
N ILE A 962 -3.35 17.85 16.59
CA ILE A 962 -3.36 19.20 17.17
C ILE A 962 -3.77 20.22 16.10
N TYR A 963 -3.28 20.05 14.88
CA TYR A 963 -3.65 20.90 13.74
C TYR A 963 -5.09 20.66 13.25
N GLY A 964 -5.71 19.56 13.69
CA GLY A 964 -7.12 19.28 13.43
C GLY A 964 -8.06 20.36 14.00
N LEU A 965 -7.71 20.99 15.12
CA LEU A 965 -8.50 22.10 15.67
C LEU A 965 -8.56 23.28 14.69
N LEU A 966 -7.41 23.66 14.13
CA LEU A 966 -7.33 24.71 13.11
C LEU A 966 -8.14 24.30 11.86
N TYR A 967 -8.02 23.05 11.44
CA TYR A 967 -8.77 22.53 10.29
C TYR A 967 -10.29 22.63 10.49
N PHE A 968 -10.80 22.23 11.67
CA PHE A 968 -12.24 22.33 12.00
C PHE A 968 -12.74 23.77 11.99
N ILE A 969 -11.99 24.69 12.59
CA ILE A 969 -12.32 26.12 12.62
C ILE A 969 -12.31 26.72 11.20
N CYS A 970 -11.44 26.23 10.32
CA CYS A 970 -11.32 26.69 8.94
C CYS A 970 -12.24 25.98 7.93
N ILE A 971 -13.16 25.11 8.36
CA ILE A 971 -14.10 24.41 7.45
C ILE A 971 -14.82 25.37 6.49
N PRO A 972 -15.38 26.52 6.93
CA PRO A 972 -16.04 27.44 5.99
C PRO A 972 -15.07 28.09 5.00
N SER A 973 -13.81 28.28 5.38
CA SER A 973 -12.79 28.76 4.44
C SER A 973 -12.55 27.72 3.34
N GLY A 974 -12.36 26.45 3.70
CA GLY A 974 -12.05 25.37 2.76
C GLY A 974 -13.22 24.89 1.90
N TYR A 975 -14.42 24.76 2.49
CA TYR A 975 -15.57 24.13 1.83
C TYR A 975 -16.63 25.10 1.31
N LEU A 976 -16.55 26.40 1.66
CA LEU A 976 -17.48 27.43 1.22
C LEU A 976 -16.75 28.55 0.44
N LEU A 977 -15.84 29.29 1.08
CA LEU A 977 -15.16 30.43 0.44
C LEU A 977 -14.21 30.00 -0.67
N LEU A 978 -13.37 28.99 -0.42
CA LEU A 978 -12.46 28.44 -1.40
C LEU A 978 -13.20 27.76 -2.55
N ALA A 979 -14.34 27.09 -2.28
CA ALA A 979 -15.19 26.51 -3.33
C ALA A 979 -15.72 27.60 -4.27
N ILE A 980 -16.22 28.71 -3.73
CA ILE A 980 -16.64 29.89 -4.51
C ILE A 980 -15.48 30.44 -5.34
N TYR A 981 -14.35 30.74 -4.70
CA TYR A 981 -13.18 31.29 -5.38
C TYR A 981 -12.69 30.38 -6.52
N SER A 982 -12.63 29.07 -6.24
CA SER A 982 -12.09 28.07 -7.17
C SER A 982 -12.99 27.88 -8.39
N ILE A 983 -14.31 27.80 -8.20
CA ILE A 983 -15.26 27.60 -9.31
C ILE A 983 -15.37 28.87 -10.16
N VAL A 984 -15.49 30.05 -9.53
CA VAL A 984 -15.65 31.32 -10.25
C VAL A 984 -14.39 31.68 -11.04
N ASN A 985 -13.20 31.28 -10.58
CA ASN A 985 -11.95 31.56 -11.29
C ASN A 985 -11.40 30.37 -12.10
N MET A 986 -12.21 29.35 -12.42
CA MET A 986 -11.72 28.19 -13.18
C MET A 986 -11.27 28.54 -14.60
N ASN A 987 -11.80 29.64 -15.16
CA ASN A 987 -11.39 30.18 -16.46
C ASN A 987 -9.95 30.72 -16.43
N ASN A 988 -9.39 30.97 -15.24
CA ASN A 988 -7.99 31.36 -15.08
C ASN A 988 -7.07 30.12 -15.04
N VAL A 989 -6.52 29.79 -16.21
CA VAL A 989 -5.59 28.67 -16.44
C VAL A 989 -4.13 28.98 -16.08
N SER A 990 -3.86 30.14 -15.47
CA SER A 990 -2.49 30.55 -15.11
C SER A 990 -1.95 29.81 -13.88
N TRP A 991 -0.61 29.76 -13.74
CA TRP A 991 0.14 29.12 -12.66
C TRP A 991 0.20 29.92 -11.34
N GLY A 992 -0.09 31.23 -11.36
CA GLY A 992 -0.53 32.02 -10.20
C GLY A 992 0.41 32.15 -8.99
N THR A 993 1.53 31.43 -8.93
CA THR A 993 2.50 31.47 -7.82
C THR A 993 3.83 32.12 -8.22
N ARG A 994 4.29 32.00 -9.48
CA ARG A 994 5.63 32.46 -9.90
C ARG A 994 5.71 33.08 -11.31
N GLU A 995 4.58 33.47 -11.94
CA GLU A 995 4.56 33.96 -13.34
C GLU A 995 5.16 35.37 -13.52
N SER A 996 5.19 36.18 -12.46
CA SER A 996 5.82 37.50 -12.49
C SER A 996 7.31 37.33 -12.26
N GLY A 997 8.12 37.42 -13.32
CA GLY A 997 9.60 37.47 -13.26
C GLY A 997 10.16 38.71 -12.56
N GLY A 998 9.54 39.14 -11.46
CA GLY A 998 10.01 40.27 -10.67
C GLY A 998 11.18 39.82 -9.80
N GLN A 999 12.39 40.27 -10.15
CA GLN A 999 13.59 40.61 -9.35
C GLN A 999 13.81 40.01 -7.93
N ALA A 1000 13.12 38.95 -7.56
CA ALA A 1000 13.06 38.44 -6.20
C ALA A 1000 14.17 37.41 -5.99
N LYS A 1001 15.08 37.77 -5.08
CA LYS A 1001 16.03 36.91 -4.34
C LYS A 1001 17.44 36.71 -4.91
N THR A 1002 17.87 37.43 -5.94
CA THR A 1002 19.33 37.64 -6.15
C THR A 1002 19.96 38.34 -4.93
N SER A 1003 19.21 39.22 -4.26
CA SER A 1003 19.65 39.83 -2.99
C SER A 1003 19.80 38.83 -1.85
N ALA A 1004 19.00 37.75 -1.81
CA ALA A 1004 19.09 36.72 -0.77
C ALA A 1004 20.32 35.83 -0.99
N VAL A 1005 20.56 35.38 -2.23
CA VAL A 1005 21.76 34.61 -2.60
C VAL A 1005 23.02 35.44 -2.38
N ASN A 1006 23.02 36.73 -2.74
CA ASN A 1006 24.15 37.62 -2.48
C ASN A 1006 24.35 37.86 -0.98
N SER A 1007 23.29 37.99 -0.18
CA SER A 1007 23.40 38.13 1.28
C SER A 1007 23.91 36.85 1.96
N LEU A 1008 23.56 35.67 1.44
CA LEU A 1008 24.02 34.38 1.92
C LEU A 1008 25.45 34.09 1.49
N LYS A 1009 25.84 34.39 0.24
CA LYS A 1009 27.23 34.39 -0.20
C LYS A 1009 28.07 35.32 0.67
N LYS A 1010 27.59 36.52 1.02
CA LYS A 1010 28.26 37.44 1.96
C LYS A 1010 28.43 36.84 3.36
N LYS A 1011 27.42 36.13 3.89
CA LYS A 1011 27.52 35.45 5.19
C LYS A 1011 28.47 34.25 5.17
N PHE A 1012 28.49 33.47 4.09
CA PHE A 1012 29.36 32.31 3.96
C PHE A 1012 30.82 32.69 3.68
N LEU A 1013 31.08 33.68 2.81
CA LEU A 1013 32.43 34.21 2.58
C LEU A 1013 33.03 34.85 3.85
N ASN A 1014 32.20 35.48 4.69
CA ASN A 1014 32.64 36.02 5.97
C ASN A 1014 32.92 34.93 7.03
N ALA A 1015 32.40 33.71 6.85
CA ALA A 1015 32.61 32.62 7.81
C ALA A 1015 33.89 31.81 7.54
N THR A 1016 34.40 31.79 6.30
CA THR A 1016 35.55 30.97 5.91
C THR A 1016 36.88 31.73 5.77
N CYS A 1017 36.90 33.06 5.83
CA CYS A 1017 38.18 33.78 5.79
C CYS A 1017 38.80 33.92 7.19
N CYS A 1018 39.57 32.90 7.57
CA CYS A 1018 40.48 32.95 8.72
C CYS A 1018 41.60 33.98 8.47
N LYS A 1019 41.73 34.93 9.40
CA LYS A 1019 42.96 35.69 9.77
C LYS A 1019 43.89 36.10 8.63
N CYS A 1020 43.52 37.16 7.89
CA CYS A 1020 44.48 38.10 7.31
C CYS A 1020 43.81 39.47 7.13
N PRO A 1021 44.34 40.58 7.71
CA PRO A 1021 43.78 41.91 7.55
C PRO A 1021 44.35 42.55 6.28
N CYS A 1022 43.76 42.23 5.12
CA CYS A 1022 44.12 42.86 3.86
C CYS A 1022 42.98 42.77 2.84
N LEU A 1023 42.03 43.70 2.94
CA LEU A 1023 41.40 44.50 1.88
C LEU A 1023 40.02 44.97 2.38
N GLU A 1024 39.97 46.22 2.85
CA GLU A 1024 38.72 46.98 2.88
C GLU A 1024 38.42 47.38 1.43
N TYR A 1025 37.46 46.70 0.80
CA TYR A 1025 36.86 47.21 -0.44
C TYR A 1025 35.54 47.89 -0.07
N GLU A 1026 35.61 49.21 0.08
CA GLU A 1026 34.44 50.08 0.15
C GLU A 1026 33.73 50.08 -1.20
N ASP A 1027 32.59 49.42 -1.28
CA ASP A 1027 31.75 49.44 -2.49
C ASP A 1027 30.71 50.56 -2.34
N GLU A 1028 31.05 51.75 -2.84
CA GLU A 1028 30.16 52.88 -3.08
C GLU A 1028 29.12 52.54 -4.17
N THR A 1029 28.07 51.81 -3.80
CA THR A 1029 26.84 51.74 -4.61
C THR A 1029 25.61 52.07 -3.76
N ARG A 1030 25.66 53.27 -3.19
CA ARG A 1030 24.47 54.06 -2.80
C ARG A 1030 24.62 55.46 -3.41
N ARG A 1031 24.40 55.59 -4.72
CA ARG A 1031 23.93 56.86 -5.28
C ARG A 1031 22.83 56.60 -6.29
N GLU A 1032 21.82 57.44 -6.13
CA GLU A 1032 20.54 57.44 -6.79
C GLU A 1032 20.69 57.40 -8.31
N VAL A 1033 19.91 56.51 -8.93
CA VAL A 1033 19.68 56.53 -10.37
C VAL A 1033 18.79 57.74 -10.67
N THR A 1034 19.43 58.89 -10.83
CA THR A 1034 18.83 60.05 -11.50
C THR A 1034 19.02 59.87 -12.99
N GLN A 1035 17.92 60.02 -13.72
CA GLN A 1035 17.81 60.02 -15.17
C GLN A 1035 18.79 61.02 -15.80
N VAL A 1036 19.61 60.60 -16.77
CA VAL A 1036 20.25 61.49 -17.73
C VAL A 1036 20.30 60.84 -19.11
N GLU A 1037 19.89 61.64 -20.07
CA GLU A 1037 19.75 61.46 -21.51
C GLU A 1037 21.07 61.25 -22.27
N ASP A 1038 20.89 60.75 -23.49
CA ASP A 1038 21.84 60.53 -24.57
C ASP A 1038 22.81 61.69 -24.86
N LYS A 1039 24.07 61.35 -25.17
CA LYS A 1039 24.95 62.00 -26.17
C LYS A 1039 26.21 61.15 -26.47
N PRO A 1040 26.88 61.34 -27.63
CA PRO A 1040 27.35 60.23 -28.46
C PRO A 1040 28.89 60.10 -28.60
N GLU A 1041 29.27 58.95 -29.16
CA GLU A 1041 30.35 58.62 -30.12
C GLU A 1041 31.68 59.43 -30.14
N GLY A 1042 32.79 58.65 -30.13
CA GLY A 1042 34.16 59.02 -30.50
C GLY A 1042 35.18 58.16 -29.72
N GLU A 1043 35.66 57.03 -30.25
CA GLU A 1043 36.78 56.82 -31.20
C GLU A 1043 38.18 56.62 -30.55
N ASN A 1044 38.87 55.58 -31.08
CA ASN A 1044 40.31 55.26 -31.07
C ASN A 1044 40.94 54.65 -29.79
N ILE A 1045 41.24 53.33 -29.74
CA ILE A 1045 42.37 52.58 -30.36
C ILE A 1045 43.73 52.94 -29.75
N SER A 1046 44.29 52.06 -28.91
CA SER A 1046 45.51 51.25 -29.18
C SER A 1046 46.16 50.66 -27.91
N GLU A 1047 46.48 49.36 -27.99
CA GLU A 1047 47.67 48.63 -27.45
C GLU A 1047 48.02 48.75 -25.94
N ILE A 1048 48.31 47.68 -25.18
CA ILE A 1048 49.43 46.73 -25.33
C ILE A 1048 49.15 45.40 -24.58
N LEU A 1049 49.66 44.34 -25.19
CA LEU A 1049 49.77 42.92 -24.84
C LEU A 1049 50.24 42.56 -23.41
N SER A 1050 49.71 41.46 -22.88
CA SER A 1050 50.51 40.41 -22.21
C SER A 1050 49.81 39.05 -22.32
N GLU A 1051 50.59 38.07 -22.75
CA GLU A 1051 50.21 36.73 -23.20
C GLU A 1051 49.83 35.80 -22.05
N ASN A 1052 48.71 35.09 -22.20
CA ASN A 1052 48.52 33.70 -21.80
C ASN A 1052 47.21 33.19 -22.44
N THR A 1053 47.21 33.12 -23.76
CA THR A 1053 46.07 32.62 -24.54
C THR A 1053 46.05 31.10 -24.47
N GLN A 1054 45.30 30.56 -23.51
CA GLN A 1054 44.66 29.25 -23.71
C GLN A 1054 43.84 29.36 -25.00
N ILE A 1055 44.11 28.48 -25.96
CA ILE A 1055 43.37 28.40 -27.22
C ILE A 1055 41.91 28.08 -26.88
N ILE A 1056 41.03 29.09 -26.90
CA ILE A 1056 39.58 28.94 -26.74
C ILE A 1056 38.98 28.72 -28.15
N PRO A 1057 38.36 27.57 -28.45
CA PRO A 1057 37.78 27.30 -29.78
C PRO A 1057 36.55 28.17 -30.05
N GLN A 1058 36.51 28.83 -31.21
CA GLN A 1058 35.53 29.87 -31.60
C GLN A 1058 34.13 29.38 -32.02
N ASN A 1059 33.77 28.10 -31.89
CA ASN A 1059 32.55 27.56 -32.55
C ASN A 1059 31.40 27.13 -31.60
N ARG A 1060 31.41 27.53 -30.33
CA ARG A 1060 30.33 27.18 -29.38
C ARG A 1060 29.25 28.26 -29.31
N LYS A 1061 28.00 27.82 -29.09
CA LYS A 1061 26.85 28.71 -28.88
C LYS A 1061 27.10 29.66 -27.68
N PRO A 1062 26.64 30.92 -27.73
CA PRO A 1062 26.89 31.92 -26.68
C PRO A 1062 26.53 31.47 -25.25
N TRP A 1063 25.38 30.79 -25.07
CA TRP A 1063 24.96 30.30 -23.74
C TRP A 1063 25.92 29.27 -23.12
N ILE A 1064 26.68 28.53 -23.92
CA ILE A 1064 27.66 27.57 -23.41
C ILE A 1064 28.84 28.32 -22.82
N HIS A 1065 29.32 29.36 -23.52
CA HIS A 1065 30.36 30.24 -23.01
C HIS A 1065 29.93 30.94 -21.72
N SER A 1066 28.67 31.35 -21.60
CA SER A 1066 28.18 31.99 -20.38
C SER A 1066 28.07 31.05 -19.19
N LEU A 1067 27.73 29.77 -19.42
CA LEU A 1067 27.55 28.79 -18.35
C LEU A 1067 28.87 28.15 -17.91
N GLN A 1068 29.83 27.99 -18.82
CA GLN A 1068 31.09 27.26 -18.58
C GLN A 1068 31.89 27.76 -17.37
N PRO A 1069 32.03 29.08 -17.09
CA PRO A 1069 32.70 29.57 -15.87
C PRO A 1069 32.01 29.14 -14.58
N LYS A 1070 30.67 29.04 -14.59
CA LYS A 1070 29.85 28.63 -13.43
C LYS A 1070 29.76 27.11 -13.29
N PHE A 1071 29.93 26.38 -14.39
CA PHE A 1071 29.86 24.92 -14.43
C PHE A 1071 30.86 24.26 -13.46
N GLY A 1072 32.08 24.79 -13.34
CA GLY A 1072 33.06 24.35 -12.35
C GLY A 1072 33.65 22.93 -12.54
N PHE A 1073 33.01 22.07 -13.34
CA PHE A 1073 33.53 20.77 -13.76
C PHE A 1073 34.42 20.91 -15.01
N SER A 1074 35.43 20.03 -15.14
CA SER A 1074 36.14 19.89 -16.41
C SER A 1074 35.17 19.43 -17.51
N LEU A 1075 35.38 19.86 -18.76
CA LEU A 1075 34.55 19.44 -19.89
C LEU A 1075 35.22 18.27 -20.63
N ARG A 1076 34.42 17.28 -21.05
CA ARG A 1076 34.90 16.25 -21.99
C ARG A 1076 35.18 16.84 -23.37
N SER A 1077 35.88 16.07 -24.21
CA SER A 1077 36.22 16.45 -25.59
C SER A 1077 34.99 16.86 -26.42
N GLU A 1078 35.18 17.73 -27.40
CA GLU A 1078 34.09 18.29 -28.22
C GLU A 1078 33.27 17.22 -28.95
N SER A 1079 33.94 16.21 -29.51
CA SER A 1079 33.28 15.07 -30.16
C SER A 1079 32.33 14.29 -29.23
N ALA A 1080 32.58 14.31 -27.92
CA ALA A 1080 31.72 13.67 -26.93
C ALA A 1080 30.57 14.57 -26.44
N CYS A 1081 30.54 15.83 -26.88
CA CYS A 1081 29.57 16.87 -26.50
C CYS A 1081 28.52 17.14 -27.58
N GLU A 1082 28.44 16.32 -28.62
CA GLU A 1082 27.38 16.36 -29.64
C GLU A 1082 26.39 15.21 -29.44
N LEU A 1083 25.12 15.46 -29.79
CA LEU A 1083 24.12 14.39 -29.87
C LEU A 1083 24.44 13.49 -31.07
N SER A 1084 24.22 12.18 -30.93
CA SER A 1084 24.26 11.29 -32.10
C SER A 1084 23.26 11.75 -33.16
N GLU A 1085 23.60 11.61 -34.45
CA GLU A 1085 22.74 12.05 -35.57
C GLU A 1085 21.33 11.48 -35.49
N GLU A 1086 21.18 10.21 -35.10
CA GLU A 1086 19.88 9.57 -34.98
C GLU A 1086 19.03 10.18 -33.85
N GLU A 1087 19.66 10.48 -32.69
CA GLU A 1087 18.96 11.16 -31.59
C GLU A 1087 18.57 12.59 -31.99
N LEU A 1088 19.42 13.26 -32.77
CA LEU A 1088 19.12 14.58 -33.33
C LEU A 1088 17.87 14.52 -34.23
N ILE A 1089 17.77 13.51 -35.09
CA ILE A 1089 16.59 13.26 -35.96
C ILE A 1089 15.36 13.01 -35.10
N PHE A 1090 15.44 12.11 -34.11
CA PHE A 1090 14.34 11.81 -33.20
C PHE A 1090 13.80 13.08 -32.53
N TRP A 1091 14.67 13.93 -31.99
CA TRP A 1091 14.25 15.18 -31.35
C TRP A 1091 13.60 16.14 -32.34
N LYS A 1092 14.15 16.29 -33.55
CA LYS A 1092 13.56 17.15 -34.59
C LYS A 1092 12.17 16.66 -35.00
N GLU A 1093 11.96 15.36 -35.15
CA GLU A 1093 10.65 14.78 -35.47
C GLU A 1093 9.65 14.94 -34.33
N MET A 1094 10.06 14.66 -33.09
CA MET A 1094 9.23 14.81 -31.89
C MET A 1094 8.82 16.27 -31.67
N GLN A 1095 9.78 17.19 -31.86
CA GLN A 1095 9.54 18.63 -31.85
C GLN A 1095 8.51 18.99 -32.91
N LYS A 1096 8.71 18.63 -34.17
CA LYS A 1096 7.77 18.93 -35.27
C LYS A 1096 6.37 18.36 -35.02
N LYS A 1097 6.26 17.14 -34.51
CA LYS A 1097 4.98 16.43 -34.37
C LYS A 1097 4.17 16.87 -33.14
N TYR A 1098 4.80 16.98 -31.97
CA TYR A 1098 4.09 17.18 -30.70
C TYR A 1098 4.55 18.39 -29.90
N LEU A 1099 5.83 18.75 -29.95
CA LEU A 1099 6.44 19.67 -28.98
C LEU A 1099 6.77 21.07 -29.54
N HIS A 1100 6.50 21.34 -30.82
CA HIS A 1100 6.69 22.66 -31.40
C HIS A 1100 5.80 23.67 -30.66
N PRO A 1101 6.33 24.86 -30.30
CA PRO A 1101 5.54 25.92 -29.68
C PRO A 1101 4.26 26.18 -30.48
N LEU A 1102 3.17 26.43 -29.77
CA LEU A 1102 1.92 26.78 -30.42
C LEU A 1102 2.04 28.23 -30.89
N GLU A 1103 1.79 28.49 -32.18
CA GLU A 1103 1.55 29.85 -32.66
C GLU A 1103 0.19 30.29 -32.12
N GLU A 1104 0.21 31.02 -31.00
CA GLU A 1104 -1.00 31.51 -30.37
C GLU A 1104 -1.50 32.75 -31.11
N LYS A 1105 -2.34 32.55 -32.14
CA LYS A 1105 -3.03 33.67 -32.79
C LYS A 1105 -3.89 34.40 -31.74
N PRO A 1106 -3.80 35.74 -31.64
CA PRO A 1106 -4.51 36.50 -30.62
C PRO A 1106 -6.04 36.29 -30.69
N GLU A 1107 -6.58 36.08 -31.88
CA GLU A 1107 -8.01 35.76 -32.10
C GLU A 1107 -8.40 34.42 -31.47
N GLN A 1108 -7.59 33.37 -31.65
CA GLN A 1108 -7.88 32.04 -31.10
C GLN A 1108 -7.80 32.04 -29.58
N LEU A 1109 -6.81 32.75 -29.01
CA LEU A 1109 -6.73 32.98 -27.57
C LEU A 1109 -7.95 33.72 -27.03
N ALA A 1110 -8.45 34.72 -27.76
CA ALA A 1110 -9.66 35.45 -27.38
C ALA A 1110 -10.91 34.56 -27.42
N ILE A 1111 -11.05 33.69 -28.43
CA ILE A 1111 -12.14 32.71 -28.53
C ILE A 1111 -12.08 31.73 -27.34
N ILE A 1112 -10.93 31.10 -27.09
CA ILE A 1112 -10.75 30.16 -25.98
C ILE A 1112 -11.01 30.85 -24.63
N ALA A 1113 -10.55 32.09 -24.46
CA ALA A 1113 -10.82 32.86 -23.26
C ALA A 1113 -12.32 33.14 -23.07
N ASN A 1114 -13.07 33.37 -24.15
CA ASN A 1114 -14.52 33.50 -24.10
C ASN A 1114 -15.21 32.17 -23.81
N ASP A 1115 -14.79 31.07 -24.44
CA ASP A 1115 -15.31 29.73 -24.18
C ASP A 1115 -15.07 29.29 -22.73
N LEU A 1116 -13.89 29.63 -22.16
CA LEU A 1116 -13.58 29.40 -20.75
C LEU A 1116 -14.48 30.20 -19.82
N ARG A 1117 -14.82 31.45 -20.18
CA ARG A 1117 -15.78 32.26 -19.42
C ARG A 1117 -17.19 31.68 -19.51
N GLU A 1118 -17.60 31.20 -20.68
CA GLU A 1118 -18.90 30.55 -20.88
C GLU A 1118 -18.98 29.24 -20.09
N LEU A 1119 -17.95 28.40 -20.16
CA LEU A 1119 -17.85 27.16 -19.38
C LEU A 1119 -17.92 27.45 -17.89
N ARG A 1120 -17.13 28.41 -17.40
CA ARG A 1120 -17.21 28.89 -16.01
C ARG A 1120 -18.64 29.30 -15.66
N ASN A 1121 -19.31 30.09 -16.49
CA ASN A 1121 -20.69 30.54 -16.21
C ASN A 1121 -21.64 29.34 -16.08
N LYS A 1122 -21.58 28.38 -17.01
CA LYS A 1122 -22.40 27.16 -16.99
C LYS A 1122 -22.13 26.31 -15.75
N VAL A 1123 -20.86 26.01 -15.46
CA VAL A 1123 -20.48 25.17 -14.32
C VAL A 1123 -20.79 25.87 -13.00
N THR A 1124 -20.48 27.15 -12.88
CA THR A 1124 -20.80 27.93 -11.67
C THR A 1124 -22.30 27.96 -11.42
N PHE A 1125 -23.11 28.19 -12.48
CA PHE A 1125 -24.56 28.13 -12.38
C PHE A 1125 -25.03 26.77 -11.88
N VAL A 1126 -24.63 25.66 -12.52
CA VAL A 1126 -25.05 24.31 -12.12
C VAL A 1126 -24.60 23.98 -10.69
N TYR A 1127 -23.35 24.28 -10.34
CA TYR A 1127 -22.78 23.98 -9.03
C TYR A 1127 -23.53 24.68 -7.90
N PHE A 1128 -23.75 26.00 -8.02
CA PHE A 1128 -24.48 26.76 -7.00
C PHE A 1128 -26.00 26.57 -7.08
N PHE A 1129 -26.55 26.19 -8.23
CA PHE A 1129 -27.95 25.80 -8.37
C PHE A 1129 -28.25 24.52 -7.58
N CYS A 1130 -27.38 23.51 -7.64
CA CYS A 1130 -27.50 22.31 -6.79
C CYS A 1130 -27.47 22.66 -5.29
N ASN A 1131 -26.59 23.56 -4.88
CA ASN A 1131 -26.53 24.06 -3.50
C ASN A 1131 -27.80 24.84 -3.11
N ALA A 1132 -28.32 25.68 -4.01
CA ALA A 1132 -29.55 26.42 -3.78
C ALA A 1132 -30.77 25.49 -3.66
N LEU A 1133 -30.88 24.48 -4.53
CA LEU A 1133 -31.93 23.46 -4.44
C LEU A 1133 -31.88 22.72 -3.10
N TRP A 1134 -30.69 22.42 -2.58
CA TRP A 1134 -30.54 21.79 -1.27
C TRP A 1134 -31.02 22.69 -0.13
N LEU A 1135 -30.66 23.97 -0.16
CA LEU A 1135 -31.11 24.96 0.83
C LEU A 1135 -32.64 25.13 0.77
N VAL A 1136 -33.19 25.20 -0.44
CA VAL A 1136 -34.65 25.32 -0.67
C VAL A 1136 -35.39 24.06 -0.20
N ALA A 1137 -34.87 22.86 -0.48
CA ALA A 1137 -35.46 21.62 0.00
C ALA A 1137 -35.48 21.54 1.53
N THR A 1138 -34.40 21.96 2.18
CA THR A 1138 -34.32 22.02 3.65
C THR A 1138 -35.31 23.06 4.21
N PHE A 1139 -35.38 24.23 3.59
CA PHE A 1139 -36.33 25.28 3.95
C PHE A 1139 -37.80 24.83 3.81
N PHE A 1140 -38.16 24.15 2.73
CA PHE A 1140 -39.52 23.63 2.53
C PHE A 1140 -39.91 22.63 3.62
N LEU A 1141 -39.00 21.75 4.05
CA LEU A 1141 -39.28 20.82 5.13
C LEU A 1141 -39.44 21.51 6.48
N GLN A 1142 -38.59 22.49 6.77
CA GLN A 1142 -38.72 23.32 7.98
C GLN A 1142 -40.07 24.04 8.00
N ALA A 1143 -40.52 24.59 6.87
CA ALA A 1143 -41.81 25.27 6.74
C ALA A 1143 -43.02 24.34 6.93
N ILE A 1144 -42.93 23.07 6.50
CA ILE A 1144 -43.99 22.05 6.75
C ILE A 1144 -44.07 21.71 8.26
N GLY A 1145 -42.97 21.89 9.00
CA GLY A 1145 -42.92 21.74 10.45
C GLY A 1145 -43.18 20.32 10.93
N GLY A 1146 -43.95 20.19 12.02
CA GLY A 1146 -44.11 18.95 12.81
C GLY A 1146 -44.68 17.74 12.07
N ALA A 1147 -45.36 17.91 10.93
CA ALA A 1147 -46.03 16.83 10.20
C ALA A 1147 -45.05 15.79 9.62
N VAL A 1148 -43.80 16.18 9.36
CA VAL A 1148 -42.77 15.35 8.72
C VAL A 1148 -41.62 15.02 9.69
N THR A 1149 -41.73 15.46 10.95
CA THR A 1149 -40.69 15.24 11.96
C THR A 1149 -40.65 13.78 12.45
N ILE A 1150 -39.45 13.20 12.46
CA ILE A 1150 -39.21 11.88 13.04
C ILE A 1150 -39.11 12.05 14.55
N LYS A 1151 -40.01 11.43 15.30
CA LYS A 1151 -39.99 11.42 16.77
C LYS A 1151 -39.21 10.23 17.29
N ILE A 1152 -38.06 10.47 17.92
CA ILE A 1152 -37.26 9.43 18.59
C ILE A 1152 -37.49 9.53 20.10
N PRO A 1153 -37.70 8.41 20.83
CA PRO A 1153 -37.80 8.44 22.28
C PRO A 1153 -36.49 8.95 22.90
N LYS A 1154 -36.60 9.89 23.84
CA LYS A 1154 -35.43 10.45 24.51
C LYS A 1154 -34.78 9.41 25.42
N ILE A 1155 -33.46 9.29 25.32
CA ILE A 1155 -32.64 8.41 26.18
C ILE A 1155 -31.71 9.29 26.99
N TYR A 1156 -31.80 9.15 28.31
CA TYR A 1156 -30.93 9.85 29.26
C TYR A 1156 -29.52 9.23 29.28
N PRO A 1157 -28.50 9.94 29.80
CA PRO A 1157 -27.14 9.43 29.87
C PRO A 1157 -27.00 8.13 30.66
N ASN A 1158 -27.91 7.86 31.60
CA ASN A 1158 -27.99 6.63 32.39
C ASN A 1158 -28.59 5.42 31.62
N GLY A 1159 -28.96 5.58 30.33
CA GLY A 1159 -29.57 4.56 29.49
C GLY A 1159 -31.07 4.36 29.69
N THR A 1160 -31.70 5.10 30.61
CA THR A 1160 -33.15 5.04 30.80
C THR A 1160 -33.89 5.79 29.69
N ARG A 1161 -35.00 5.23 29.24
CA ARG A 1161 -35.89 5.86 28.26
C ARG A 1161 -36.89 6.76 28.97
N SER A 1162 -37.02 8.01 28.53
CA SER A 1162 -38.15 8.83 28.95
C SER A 1162 -39.44 8.25 28.35
N PRO A 1163 -40.48 8.02 29.16
CA PRO A 1163 -41.77 7.56 28.65
C PRO A 1163 -42.56 8.66 27.92
N THR A 1164 -42.25 9.94 28.16
CA THR A 1164 -43.07 11.08 27.69
C THR A 1164 -42.35 12.02 26.74
N GLU A 1165 -41.02 12.11 26.79
CA GLU A 1165 -40.25 13.07 25.98
C GLU A 1165 -39.75 12.43 24.68
N THR A 1166 -40.06 13.09 23.56
CA THR A 1166 -39.59 12.69 22.22
C THR A 1166 -38.75 13.80 21.59
N LEU A 1167 -37.63 13.42 20.98
CA LEU A 1167 -36.82 14.29 20.14
C LEU A 1167 -37.41 14.36 18.73
N SER A 1168 -37.70 15.57 18.24
CA SER A 1168 -38.17 15.80 16.86
C SER A 1168 -36.98 16.08 15.93
N LEU A 1169 -36.84 15.28 14.86
CA LEU A 1169 -35.77 15.41 13.89
C LEU A 1169 -36.28 15.71 12.47
N ASP A 1170 -35.54 16.54 11.74
CA ASP A 1170 -35.72 16.76 10.30
C ASP A 1170 -35.16 15.56 9.51
N PRO A 1171 -35.98 14.87 8.69
CA PRO A 1171 -35.53 13.73 7.90
C PRO A 1171 -34.46 14.04 6.86
N ILE A 1172 -34.43 15.22 6.22
CA ILE A 1172 -33.38 15.51 5.20
C ILE A 1172 -32.04 15.72 5.88
N ALA A 1173 -32.00 16.55 6.92
CA ALA A 1173 -30.79 16.77 7.71
C ALA A 1173 -30.26 15.45 8.28
N LEU A 1174 -31.15 14.60 8.80
CA LEU A 1174 -30.79 13.27 9.30
C LEU A 1174 -30.26 12.35 8.18
N MET A 1175 -30.96 12.24 7.05
CA MET A 1175 -30.54 11.38 5.92
C MET A 1175 -29.15 11.77 5.40
N PHE A 1176 -28.86 13.07 5.37
CA PHE A 1176 -27.60 13.58 4.88
C PHE A 1176 -26.46 13.43 5.90
N LEU A 1177 -26.71 13.70 7.19
CA LEU A 1177 -25.78 13.38 8.27
C LEU A 1177 -25.46 11.88 8.28
N LEU A 1178 -26.48 11.02 8.10
CA LEU A 1178 -26.29 9.58 7.94
C LEU A 1178 -25.48 9.24 6.70
N GLY A 1179 -25.66 9.95 5.58
CA GLY A 1179 -24.86 9.81 4.36
C GLY A 1179 -23.38 10.12 4.59
N PHE A 1180 -23.07 11.25 5.22
CA PHE A 1180 -21.69 11.59 5.59
C PHE A 1180 -21.10 10.63 6.62
N ALA A 1181 -21.87 10.27 7.65
CA ALA A 1181 -21.45 9.29 8.64
C ALA A 1181 -21.16 7.94 7.98
N ALA A 1182 -21.99 7.49 7.05
CA ALA A 1182 -21.78 6.26 6.30
C ALA A 1182 -20.50 6.34 5.44
N LEU A 1183 -20.27 7.44 4.72
CA LEU A 1183 -19.03 7.65 3.96
C LEU A 1183 -17.80 7.59 4.88
N LEU A 1184 -17.85 8.28 6.02
CA LEU A 1184 -16.75 8.31 6.99
C LEU A 1184 -16.50 6.93 7.62
N ILE A 1185 -17.55 6.19 7.97
CA ILE A 1185 -17.46 4.83 8.52
C ILE A 1185 -16.89 3.87 7.47
N ILE A 1186 -17.33 3.97 6.21
CA ILE A 1186 -16.78 3.17 5.10
C ILE A 1186 -15.28 3.46 4.95
N GLN A 1187 -14.89 4.73 4.98
CA GLN A 1187 -13.49 5.13 4.90
C GLN A 1187 -12.68 4.61 6.09
N PHE A 1188 -13.23 4.68 7.31
CA PHE A 1188 -12.59 4.18 8.51
C PHE A 1188 -12.38 2.66 8.48
N ILE A 1189 -13.38 1.88 8.08
CA ILE A 1189 -13.26 0.42 7.94
C ILE A 1189 -12.21 0.08 6.87
N ALA A 1190 -12.21 0.80 5.75
CA ALA A 1190 -11.21 0.63 4.70
C ALA A 1190 -9.80 0.98 5.19
N MET A 1191 -9.65 2.05 5.98
CA MET A 1191 -8.40 2.43 6.63
C MET A 1191 -7.89 1.34 7.57
N LEU A 1192 -8.75 0.76 8.42
CA LEU A 1192 -8.37 -0.35 9.32
C LEU A 1192 -7.82 -1.54 8.53
N TYR A 1193 -8.53 -1.94 7.47
CA TYR A 1193 -8.09 -3.02 6.59
C TYR A 1193 -6.75 -2.69 5.91
N HIS A 1194 -6.60 -1.46 5.41
CA HIS A 1194 -5.37 -0.98 4.80
C HIS A 1194 -4.20 -0.99 5.78
N ARG A 1195 -4.42 -0.53 7.02
CA ARG A 1195 -3.40 -0.40 8.06
C ARG A 1195 -2.84 -1.75 8.48
N ILE A 1196 -3.71 -2.75 8.66
CA ILE A 1196 -3.29 -4.13 8.92
C ILE A 1196 -2.39 -4.63 7.78
N TYR A 1197 -2.77 -4.36 6.53
CA TYR A 1197 -1.96 -4.75 5.37
C TYR A 1197 -0.62 -4.01 5.29
N THR A 1198 -0.59 -2.72 5.64
CA THR A 1198 0.66 -1.93 5.72
C THR A 1198 1.60 -2.49 6.79
N PHE A 1199 1.07 -2.85 7.97
CA PHE A 1199 1.87 -3.48 9.02
C PHE A 1199 2.48 -4.81 8.56
N ILE A 1200 1.69 -5.66 7.90
CA ILE A 1200 2.17 -6.91 7.30
C ILE A 1200 3.28 -6.64 6.28
N HIS A 1201 3.13 -5.62 5.44
CA HIS A 1201 4.15 -5.22 4.47
C HIS A 1201 5.44 -4.80 5.16
N PHE A 1202 5.35 -3.94 6.18
CA PHE A 1202 6.50 -3.43 6.91
C PHE A 1202 7.31 -4.57 7.57
N VAL A 1203 6.64 -5.51 8.23
CA VAL A 1203 7.30 -6.68 8.83
C VAL A 1203 7.92 -7.59 7.78
N ALA A 1204 7.31 -7.71 6.60
CA ALA A 1204 7.86 -8.45 5.48
C ALA A 1204 9.10 -7.76 4.85
N TYR A 1205 9.14 -6.42 4.83
CA TYR A 1205 10.23 -5.63 4.27
C TYR A 1205 11.52 -5.74 5.09
N ALA A 1206 11.42 -5.63 6.43
CA ALA A 1206 12.57 -5.52 7.36
C ALA A 1206 13.66 -6.60 7.20
N ASP A 1207 13.32 -7.84 6.82
CA ASP A 1207 14.30 -8.95 6.66
C ASP A 1207 15.13 -8.88 5.38
N THR A 1208 14.58 -8.26 4.34
CA THR A 1208 15.07 -8.43 2.98
C THR A 1208 16.15 -7.42 2.63
N GLU A 1209 15.99 -6.17 3.07
CA GLU A 1209 17.01 -5.14 2.89
C GLU A 1209 18.28 -5.50 3.67
N ILE A 1210 18.14 -5.98 4.92
CA ILE A 1210 19.28 -6.46 5.75
C ILE A 1210 20.10 -7.53 5.01
N LYS A 1211 19.46 -8.44 4.27
CA LYS A 1211 20.15 -9.49 3.49
C LYS A 1211 20.75 -8.97 2.18
N ALA A 1212 20.05 -8.07 1.46
CA ALA A 1212 20.55 -7.44 0.26
C ALA A 1212 21.79 -6.57 0.57
N HIS A 1213 21.69 -5.73 1.60
CA HIS A 1213 22.76 -4.86 2.06
C HIS A 1213 23.95 -5.65 2.63
N ARG A 1214 23.72 -6.75 3.39
CA ARG A 1214 24.82 -7.64 3.83
C ARG A 1214 25.53 -8.33 2.66
N LYS A 1215 24.79 -8.77 1.64
CA LYS A 1215 25.39 -9.38 0.45
C LYS A 1215 26.23 -8.37 -0.32
N GLN A 1216 25.70 -7.15 -0.50
CA GLN A 1216 26.44 -6.06 -1.15
C GLN A 1216 27.63 -5.61 -0.32
N SER A 1217 27.51 -5.40 0.99
CA SER A 1217 28.66 -5.03 1.83
C SER A 1217 29.74 -6.11 1.83
N GLN A 1218 29.36 -7.40 1.86
CA GLN A 1218 30.31 -8.51 1.72
C GLN A 1218 30.94 -8.57 0.32
N GLN A 1219 30.25 -8.13 -0.73
CA GLN A 1219 30.79 -8.05 -2.09
C GLN A 1219 31.71 -6.84 -2.28
N VAL A 1220 31.36 -5.67 -1.72
CA VAL A 1220 32.18 -4.46 -1.75
C VAL A 1220 33.46 -4.66 -0.94
N VAL A 1221 33.40 -5.25 0.25
CA VAL A 1221 34.60 -5.61 1.03
C VAL A 1221 35.49 -6.58 0.25
N LYS A 1222 34.92 -7.61 -0.39
CA LYS A 1222 35.68 -8.49 -1.28
C LYS A 1222 36.32 -7.78 -2.49
N PHE A 1223 35.70 -6.71 -2.98
CA PHE A 1223 36.24 -5.92 -4.08
C PHE A 1223 37.37 -5.00 -3.61
N MET A 1224 37.24 -4.37 -2.43
CA MET A 1224 38.30 -3.59 -1.80
C MET A 1224 39.52 -4.46 -1.50
N ASP A 1225 39.32 -5.67 -0.96
CA ASP A 1225 40.41 -6.64 -0.74
C ASP A 1225 41.13 -7.03 -2.05
N HIS A 1226 40.43 -7.02 -3.19
CA HIS A 1226 41.02 -7.33 -4.50
C HIS A 1226 41.73 -6.14 -5.16
N HIS A 1227 41.30 -4.91 -4.88
CA HIS A 1227 41.92 -3.70 -5.45
C HIS A 1227 43.10 -3.17 -4.62
N GLU A 1228 43.08 -3.33 -3.28
CA GLU A 1228 44.25 -3.00 -2.45
C GLU A 1228 45.46 -3.91 -2.72
N THR A 1229 45.25 -5.09 -3.33
CA THR A 1229 46.36 -5.95 -3.76
C THR A 1229 47.07 -5.51 -5.06
N PHE A 1230 46.67 -4.40 -5.70
CA PHE A 1230 47.26 -3.98 -6.98
C PHE A 1230 47.94 -2.61 -7.00
N GLU A 1231 48.12 -1.93 -5.85
CA GLU A 1231 48.94 -0.72 -5.79
C GLU A 1231 50.16 -0.91 -4.88
N GLY A 1232 51.35 -0.97 -5.50
CA GLY A 1232 52.62 -0.68 -4.85
C GLY A 1232 53.39 -1.87 -4.31
N ASP A 1233 54.22 -2.46 -5.17
CA ASP A 1233 55.39 -3.25 -4.77
C ASP A 1233 56.25 -2.48 -3.75
N THR A 1234 56.17 -2.82 -2.47
CA THR A 1234 57.31 -2.80 -1.54
C THR A 1234 56.97 -3.58 -0.26
N PRO A 1235 57.80 -4.55 0.16
CA PRO A 1235 57.44 -5.48 1.21
C PRO A 1235 57.78 -4.89 2.58
N ILE A 1236 56.77 -4.48 3.35
CA ILE A 1236 56.95 -4.29 4.80
C ILE A 1236 56.19 -5.42 5.51
N SER A 1237 56.96 -6.45 5.84
CA SER A 1237 56.54 -7.51 6.74
C SER A 1237 56.21 -6.93 8.12
N THR A 1238 54.94 -6.85 8.49
CA THR A 1238 54.55 -6.86 9.90
C THR A 1238 53.35 -7.78 10.12
N LYS A 1239 53.67 -8.90 10.77
CA LYS A 1239 52.74 -9.88 11.36
C LYS A 1239 51.58 -9.17 12.07
N ARG A 1240 50.35 -9.27 11.55
CA ARG A 1240 49.15 -9.15 12.39
C ARG A 1240 48.42 -10.49 12.36
N LYS A 1241 48.67 -11.27 13.43
CA LYS A 1241 48.16 -12.62 13.66
C LYS A 1241 46.63 -12.64 13.61
N SER A 1242 46.13 -13.67 12.96
CA SER A 1242 44.81 -14.25 13.12
C SER A 1242 44.43 -14.41 14.60
N PHE A 1243 43.29 -13.85 14.98
CA PHE A 1243 42.63 -14.11 16.26
C PHE A 1243 41.11 -14.11 16.07
N ILE A 1244 40.59 -15.12 15.36
CA ILE A 1244 39.21 -15.57 15.55
C ILE A 1244 39.24 -17.10 15.44
N SER A 1245 39.52 -17.74 16.58
CA SER A 1245 39.36 -19.18 16.76
C SER A 1245 37.88 -19.52 16.87
N ASP A 1246 37.52 -20.62 16.22
CA ASP A 1246 36.32 -21.40 16.49
C ASP A 1246 36.10 -21.65 17.98
N GLY A 1247 34.84 -21.56 18.43
CA GLY A 1247 34.44 -22.04 19.74
C GLY A 1247 33.07 -21.55 20.22
N PHE A 1248 32.17 -22.52 20.40
CA PHE A 1248 30.93 -22.49 21.22
C PHE A 1248 29.71 -21.80 20.59
N PHE A 1249 28.58 -22.47 20.33
CA PHE A 1249 27.92 -23.54 21.10
C PHE A 1249 27.24 -24.57 20.19
N THR A 1250 27.29 -25.83 20.65
CA THR A 1250 26.33 -26.92 20.38
C THR A 1250 24.88 -26.51 20.57
#